data_AF-A0A9D6EA42-F1
#
_entry.id   AF-A0A9D6EA42-F1
#
_cell.length_a   1.000
_cell.length_b   1.000
_cell.length_c   1.000
_cell.angle_alpha   90.00
_cell.angle_beta   90.00
_cell.angle_gamma   90.00
#
_symmetry.space_group_name_H-M   'P 1'
#
loop_
_entity.id
_entity.type
_entity.pdbx_description
1 polymer ?
#
loop_
_entity_poly.entity_id
_entity_poly.type
_entity_poly.pdbx_seq_one_letter_code
_entity_poly.pdbx_strand_id
1 'polypeptide(L)'
;MRSKVAPWVVALLAVAPLGGRVQAQRAGALPAADSSLLAGTAEEAARRWADETRAVVEQQRRLRWAPEQGEGAELGISFKGRFELKLDRLQNQRCTAGDIGNPVSGCQPGFPTPFVDQQFSLKAGGVVSQRIHLDLDYDSEREFSANNDIRVWYEGQEGEALQRVEVGNVTLDAPGSRFITAAIPANSFGVQAKAQFGALEVRSILAQQRGSSLRTRVYTVGERVTQPVDFELRDLDFEPGRFFFVVNPKDLLGYPDLDVLNLAGAALSPLQRPVSVRVYRLRALGGAAGANPNLGGINAVALRIDSPQRVGPLPWELLVEGRDYYLDPSALWLALAARVGTEDFLAVSYLTASGDTVGTFPAVGGGTDTLELIYEPRLGPEVPTFPYEMRNAYRLGGPDVTRSSLRLVVSLNHSERPLGGGDTYLTRLGLSLAADPAGLDEYNRVFPRERDPNGGAPVRDRFVVFPHLQPFADSARLVAGETNDSLYRTPAYLLQSQGPAPRFRLRVQYEATGPGGRSGLNLGAIQVREGSERLFVGDRQLIRGRDYEVFYDVGQVSFLNPDQLFTAPVVQVRAQFEENQLFDVAPKTIVGLSSTYRLGSHGRVDALGLFQQEQSVFTRPQLGFEPQAHFIGGVSTELAFQPTGITRALDALPLIQTTAPSSFTVSGEVAVSRPNANPAGQAYVEEFEGTTGSRVVSLSEQSFQLGSRPASGRGLSAAYLASDGGFDPRDAAALVWQNGVQIGNQPVEFEPRDIDSSIVLTGTARQIERVLWLSLKPDTVGGAPAPSTGAPRWLRPHTPGPRWRSITQALDRSGLGVDLSTVEYLEFWVLEDERRTAATRGATLLLDFGTVFEDAVAPAPDSFRVLGSDTVFTGLQFVGAGRLDTEKDTLANVFNAAVHDIGILGDLPDSVLDATTGSVARRLPLCRGTLATGLPIFPLGDLGARCTRGNGLLDTEDLNGDNRLDVTVGGLTEDLVRYVFPLGNAQYFVRDGGGTADATGRRFTWRLYRISFRQDSLSIGNPDLRHIRALRLTVVAPDQGPPEDELFLALGRMRLVGAPWLKRAATPLAGLGGRLAQPHGEVIASVVSTDNQDLGYSPPPGVLNQAERRGVAFLFTSQQINEHSLRLLARDLRPGERAEAFTRFAAEGDRNFLKYRQLRVWAQGRGAGWDQGDLEFFVKVGTDEDNFYLYRTRMVAGTWEPEMVIDLQRWIALRGQIEARWLGGEPPGGA
;
A
#
# COMPACT_ATOMS: atom_id res chain seq x y z
N MET A 1 -7.20 -18.43 -19.85
CA MET A 1 -6.73 -19.82 -19.66
C MET A 1 -7.34 -20.72 -20.74
N ARG A 2 -6.61 -21.04 -21.82
CA ARG A 2 -7.04 -22.11 -22.75
C ARG A 2 -6.63 -23.46 -22.13
N SER A 3 -7.64 -24.29 -21.86
CA SER A 3 -7.62 -25.69 -21.40
C SER A 3 -6.26 -26.42 -21.50
N LYS A 4 -5.61 -26.65 -20.36
CA LYS A 4 -4.42 -27.53 -20.20
C LYS A 4 -4.78 -28.95 -19.73
N VAL A 5 -6.07 -29.26 -19.53
CA VAL A 5 -6.55 -30.56 -19.05
C VAL A 5 -6.65 -31.58 -20.21
N ALA A 6 -6.99 -31.11 -21.41
CA ALA A 6 -7.19 -31.98 -22.58
C ALA A 6 -5.96 -32.81 -23.03
N PRO A 7 -4.70 -32.30 -23.06
CA PRO A 7 -3.58 -33.08 -23.61
C PRO A 7 -3.15 -34.26 -22.72
N TRP A 8 -3.34 -34.19 -21.39
CA TRP A 8 -2.90 -35.25 -20.46
C TRP A 8 -3.88 -36.42 -20.41
N VAL A 9 -5.19 -36.14 -20.48
CA VAL A 9 -6.24 -37.17 -20.56
C VAL A 9 -6.14 -37.93 -21.89
N VAL A 10 -5.82 -37.25 -22.99
CA VAL A 10 -5.59 -37.88 -24.30
C VAL A 10 -4.30 -38.72 -24.30
N ALA A 11 -3.24 -38.30 -23.59
CA ALA A 11 -2.01 -39.07 -23.48
C ALA A 11 -2.19 -40.38 -22.68
N LEU A 12 -3.00 -40.37 -21.62
CA LEU A 12 -3.31 -41.59 -20.83
C LEU A 12 -4.16 -42.59 -21.63
N LEU A 13 -5.05 -42.10 -22.50
CA LEU A 13 -5.82 -42.92 -23.44
C LEU A 13 -4.96 -43.49 -24.60
N ALA A 14 -3.81 -42.89 -24.90
CA ALA A 14 -2.94 -43.31 -26.00
C ALA A 14 -1.90 -44.40 -25.63
N VAL A 15 -1.74 -44.73 -24.34
CA VAL A 15 -0.74 -45.71 -23.85
C VAL A 15 -1.31 -47.14 -23.74
N ALA A 16 -2.62 -47.34 -23.93
CA ALA A 16 -3.19 -48.68 -24.06
C ALA A 16 -3.01 -49.22 -25.50
N PRO A 17 -2.56 -50.48 -25.72
CA PRO A 17 -2.47 -51.06 -27.05
C PRO A 17 -3.87 -51.43 -27.52
N LEU A 18 -4.66 -50.44 -27.94
CA LEU A 18 -5.93 -50.67 -28.63
C LEU A 18 -5.63 -50.89 -30.11
N GLY A 19 -5.51 -52.16 -30.48
CA GLY A 19 -5.48 -52.59 -31.88
C GLY A 19 -6.81 -52.29 -32.55
N GLY A 20 -6.95 -51.10 -33.12
CA GLY A 20 -8.10 -50.70 -33.93
C GLY A 20 -7.78 -49.46 -34.75
N ARG A 21 -7.80 -49.58 -36.09
CA ARG A 21 -7.64 -48.44 -37.00
C ARG A 21 -8.82 -47.47 -36.81
N VAL A 22 -8.56 -46.25 -36.35
CA VAL A 22 -9.50 -45.13 -36.45
C VAL A 22 -9.10 -44.29 -37.66
N GLN A 23 -9.97 -44.26 -38.67
CA GLN A 23 -9.86 -43.35 -39.80
C GLN A 23 -10.47 -42.01 -39.37
N ALA A 24 -9.62 -40.99 -39.16
CA ALA A 24 -10.08 -39.63 -38.90
C ALA A 24 -10.66 -39.01 -40.17
N GLN A 25 -11.98 -38.88 -40.27
CA GLN A 25 -12.59 -37.94 -41.21
C GLN A 25 -12.35 -36.51 -40.72
N ARG A 26 -11.75 -35.69 -41.59
CA ARG A 26 -11.59 -34.24 -41.38
C ARG A 26 -12.97 -33.61 -41.19
N ALA A 27 -13.21 -32.99 -40.02
CA ALA A 27 -14.24 -31.98 -39.89
C ALA A 27 -13.83 -30.77 -40.74
N GLY A 28 -14.68 -30.39 -41.69
CA GLY A 28 -14.47 -29.25 -42.58
C GLY A 28 -14.35 -27.94 -41.81
N ALA A 29 -13.51 -27.04 -42.33
CA ALA A 29 -13.40 -25.67 -41.86
C ALA A 29 -14.77 -24.97 -41.94
N LEU A 30 -15.12 -24.20 -40.91
CA LEU A 30 -16.19 -23.21 -40.97
C LEU A 30 -15.87 -22.19 -42.08
N PRO A 31 -16.81 -21.82 -42.96
CA PRO A 31 -16.56 -20.78 -43.94
C PRO A 31 -16.35 -19.43 -43.24
N ALA A 32 -15.44 -18.62 -43.77
CA ALA A 32 -15.27 -17.23 -43.35
C ALA A 32 -16.59 -16.48 -43.53
N ALA A 33 -16.99 -15.72 -42.51
CA ALA A 33 -18.18 -14.86 -42.58
C ALA A 33 -17.99 -13.82 -43.68
N ASP A 34 -18.92 -13.82 -44.64
CA ASP A 34 -19.01 -12.83 -45.71
C ASP A 34 -19.42 -11.48 -45.11
N SER A 35 -18.67 -10.42 -45.41
CA SER A 35 -18.85 -9.06 -44.87
C SER A 35 -20.09 -8.33 -45.40
N SER A 36 -20.97 -9.03 -46.12
CA SER A 36 -22.20 -8.50 -46.72
C SER A 36 -23.45 -8.60 -45.80
N LEU A 37 -23.29 -9.09 -44.56
CA LEU A 37 -24.40 -9.40 -43.63
C LEU A 37 -24.84 -8.27 -42.67
N LEU A 38 -24.35 -7.04 -42.82
CA LEU A 38 -24.61 -5.91 -41.90
C LEU A 38 -25.77 -4.97 -42.31
N ALA A 39 -26.86 -5.51 -42.84
CA ALA A 39 -28.08 -4.73 -43.14
C ALA A 39 -29.30 -5.35 -42.45
N GLY A 40 -29.47 -5.07 -41.16
CA GLY A 40 -30.63 -5.49 -40.36
C GLY A 40 -30.58 -4.92 -38.94
N THR A 41 -31.74 -4.82 -38.29
CA THR A 41 -31.82 -4.30 -36.92
C THR A 41 -31.25 -5.30 -35.90
N ALA A 42 -30.71 -4.83 -34.77
CA ALA A 42 -30.09 -5.69 -33.75
C ALA A 42 -31.04 -6.79 -33.21
N GLU A 43 -32.34 -6.55 -33.25
CA GLU A 43 -33.37 -7.51 -32.84
C GLU A 43 -33.51 -8.68 -33.83
N GLU A 44 -33.31 -8.43 -35.13
CA GLU A 44 -33.30 -9.46 -36.18
C GLU A 44 -32.02 -10.30 -36.14
N ALA A 45 -30.88 -9.66 -35.85
CA ALA A 45 -29.60 -10.35 -35.66
C ALA A 45 -29.64 -11.25 -34.41
N ALA A 46 -30.23 -10.79 -33.31
CA ALA A 46 -30.38 -11.58 -32.08
C ALA A 46 -31.35 -12.77 -32.26
N ARG A 47 -32.45 -12.59 -32.99
CA ARG A 47 -33.37 -13.69 -33.32
C ARG A 47 -32.72 -14.72 -34.24
N ARG A 48 -31.98 -14.29 -35.28
CA ARG A 48 -31.27 -15.21 -36.18
C ARG A 48 -30.12 -15.93 -35.49
N TRP A 49 -29.40 -15.27 -34.59
CA TRP A 49 -28.38 -15.92 -33.76
C TRP A 49 -29.01 -16.91 -32.77
N ALA A 50 -30.14 -16.57 -32.15
CA ALA A 50 -30.88 -17.51 -31.29
C ALA A 50 -31.39 -18.73 -32.07
N ASP A 51 -31.86 -18.56 -33.31
CA ASP A 51 -32.32 -19.65 -34.17
C ASP A 51 -31.15 -20.51 -34.69
N GLU A 52 -30.02 -19.91 -35.09
CA GLU A 52 -28.80 -20.64 -35.46
C GLU A 52 -28.20 -21.39 -34.28
N THR A 53 -28.18 -20.79 -33.09
CA THR A 53 -27.71 -21.45 -31.86
C THR A 53 -28.65 -22.58 -31.46
N ARG A 54 -29.97 -22.40 -31.62
CA ARG A 54 -30.96 -23.46 -31.38
C ARG A 54 -30.83 -24.60 -32.40
N ALA A 55 -30.51 -24.29 -33.66
CA ALA A 55 -30.23 -25.28 -34.70
C ALA A 55 -28.92 -26.04 -34.44
N VAL A 56 -27.86 -25.37 -33.97
CA VAL A 56 -26.59 -26.01 -33.58
C VAL A 56 -26.77 -26.88 -32.33
N VAL A 57 -27.56 -26.42 -31.35
CA VAL A 57 -27.90 -27.19 -30.14
C VAL A 57 -28.81 -28.39 -30.46
N GLU A 58 -29.74 -28.27 -31.42
CA GLU A 58 -30.54 -29.40 -31.91
C GLU A 58 -29.74 -30.38 -32.77
N GLN A 59 -28.80 -29.88 -33.58
CA GLN A 59 -27.88 -30.70 -34.38
C GLN A 59 -26.87 -31.44 -33.46
N GLN A 60 -26.45 -30.82 -32.35
CA GLN A 60 -25.68 -31.50 -31.29
C GLN A 60 -26.53 -32.47 -30.46
N ARG A 61 -27.81 -32.18 -30.18
CA ARG A 61 -28.73 -33.13 -29.52
C ARG A 61 -29.03 -34.37 -30.35
N ARG A 62 -28.89 -34.30 -31.69
CA ARG A 62 -29.05 -35.44 -32.60
C ARG A 62 -27.77 -36.25 -32.82
N LEU A 63 -26.63 -35.83 -32.30
CA LEU A 63 -25.45 -36.68 -32.16
C LEU A 63 -25.63 -37.61 -30.95
N ARG A 64 -26.56 -38.56 -31.08
CA ARG A 64 -26.57 -39.75 -30.22
C ARG A 64 -25.31 -40.53 -30.56
N TRP A 65 -24.34 -40.54 -29.65
CA TRP A 65 -23.35 -41.61 -29.59
C TRP A 65 -24.11 -42.90 -29.29
N ALA A 66 -24.47 -43.64 -30.33
CA ALA A 66 -24.78 -45.05 -30.19
C ALA A 66 -23.43 -45.77 -30.05
N PRO A 67 -23.11 -46.37 -28.90
CA PRO A 67 -22.00 -47.30 -28.86
C PRO A 67 -22.46 -48.52 -29.65
N GLU A 68 -21.81 -48.79 -30.79
CA GLU A 68 -21.81 -50.15 -31.33
C GLU A 68 -21.29 -51.05 -30.21
N GLN A 69 -22.12 -52.00 -29.79
CA GLN A 69 -21.80 -52.99 -28.78
C GLN A 69 -20.65 -53.86 -29.28
N GLY A 70 -19.42 -53.45 -28.97
CA GLY A 70 -18.32 -54.36 -28.71
C GLY A 70 -18.33 -54.69 -27.21
N GLU A 71 -18.40 -55.97 -26.86
CA GLU A 71 -18.28 -56.44 -25.49
C GLU A 71 -16.99 -55.88 -24.84
N GLY A 72 -17.09 -55.17 -23.71
CA GLY A 72 -15.93 -54.99 -22.82
C GLY A 72 -15.68 -53.68 -22.07
N ALA A 73 -16.59 -52.69 -21.99
CA ALA A 73 -16.34 -51.52 -21.12
C ALA A 73 -17.60 -51.00 -20.41
N GLU A 74 -17.80 -51.39 -19.14
CA GLU A 74 -18.72 -50.71 -18.23
C GLU A 74 -18.16 -49.34 -17.84
N LEU A 75 -18.93 -48.29 -18.08
CA LEU A 75 -18.60 -46.89 -17.74
C LEU A 75 -19.46 -46.47 -16.54
N GLY A 76 -18.94 -46.60 -15.32
CA GLY A 76 -19.66 -46.33 -14.07
C GLY A 76 -19.32 -44.97 -13.44
N ILE A 77 -19.43 -43.87 -14.20
CA ILE A 77 -19.17 -42.51 -13.70
C ILE A 77 -20.48 -41.80 -13.31
N SER A 78 -20.59 -41.36 -12.07
CA SER A 78 -21.58 -40.39 -11.60
C SER A 78 -21.05 -38.97 -11.80
N PHE A 79 -21.84 -38.10 -12.40
CA PHE A 79 -21.48 -36.71 -12.66
C PHE A 79 -22.60 -35.77 -12.18
N LYS A 80 -22.23 -34.78 -11.38
CA LYS A 80 -23.08 -33.68 -10.91
C LYS A 80 -22.35 -32.37 -11.20
N GLY A 81 -22.84 -31.64 -12.19
CA GLY A 81 -22.32 -30.31 -12.52
C GLY A 81 -23.36 -29.23 -12.22
N ARG A 82 -22.91 -28.11 -11.68
CA ARG A 82 -23.62 -26.83 -11.65
C ARG A 82 -22.80 -25.87 -12.48
N PHE A 83 -23.43 -25.26 -13.47
CA PHE A 83 -22.83 -24.22 -14.29
C PHE A 83 -23.77 -23.02 -14.20
N GLU A 84 -23.27 -21.96 -13.59
CA GLU A 84 -23.96 -20.69 -13.43
C GLU A 84 -23.18 -19.65 -14.24
N LEU A 85 -23.86 -19.12 -15.24
CA LEU A 85 -23.35 -18.03 -16.04
C LEU A 85 -24.07 -16.77 -15.60
N LYS A 86 -23.37 -15.90 -14.89
CA LYS A 86 -23.88 -14.59 -14.57
C LYS A 86 -23.38 -13.61 -15.62
N LEU A 87 -24.31 -12.97 -16.30
CA LEU A 87 -24.03 -11.90 -17.26
C LEU A 87 -24.55 -10.61 -16.65
N ASP A 88 -23.66 -9.86 -16.02
CA ASP A 88 -24.02 -8.58 -15.42
C ASP A 88 -23.82 -7.45 -16.43
N ARG A 89 -24.85 -6.60 -16.56
CA ARG A 89 -24.77 -5.31 -17.23
C ARG A 89 -24.51 -4.25 -16.18
N LEU A 90 -23.28 -3.74 -16.14
CA LEU A 90 -22.95 -2.53 -15.39
C LEU A 90 -23.36 -1.31 -16.22
N GLN A 91 -24.33 -0.53 -15.72
CA GLN A 91 -24.63 0.79 -16.24
C GLN A 91 -24.34 1.80 -15.15
N ASN A 92 -23.33 2.63 -15.37
CA ASN A 92 -23.03 3.71 -14.46
C ASN A 92 -23.93 4.91 -14.78
N GLN A 93 -24.69 5.35 -13.78
CA GLN A 93 -25.59 6.49 -13.91
C GLN A 93 -24.86 7.83 -13.77
N ARG A 94 -23.61 7.82 -13.28
CA ARG A 94 -22.78 9.00 -13.06
C ARG A 94 -21.38 8.77 -13.59
N CYS A 95 -21.08 9.37 -14.72
CA CYS A 95 -19.83 9.19 -15.41
C CYS A 95 -19.02 10.48 -15.38
N THR A 96 -17.69 10.37 -15.36
CA THR A 96 -16.76 11.48 -15.55
C THR A 96 -16.14 11.40 -16.95
N ALA A 97 -15.64 12.51 -17.50
CA ALA A 97 -14.99 12.48 -18.82
C ALA A 97 -13.89 11.39 -18.93
N GLY A 98 -13.20 11.08 -17.83
CA GLY A 98 -12.20 10.01 -17.78
C GLY A 98 -12.78 8.58 -17.82
N ASP A 99 -14.04 8.39 -17.45
CA ASP A 99 -14.70 7.08 -17.46
C ASP A 99 -15.13 6.65 -18.87
N ILE A 100 -15.26 7.59 -19.81
CA ILE A 100 -15.63 7.31 -21.21
C ILE A 100 -14.59 6.42 -21.89
N GLY A 101 -13.31 6.65 -21.61
CA GLY A 101 -12.21 5.85 -22.17
C GLY A 101 -12.03 4.49 -21.50
N ASN A 102 -12.73 4.23 -20.39
CA ASN A 102 -12.61 3.00 -19.63
C ASN A 102 -13.74 2.02 -20.02
N PRO A 103 -13.46 0.93 -20.75
CA PRO A 103 -14.49 0.00 -21.23
C PRO A 103 -15.24 -0.71 -20.11
N VAL A 104 -14.68 -0.75 -18.88
CA VAL A 104 -15.33 -1.36 -17.71
C VAL A 104 -16.09 -0.38 -16.83
N SER A 105 -16.14 0.92 -17.17
CA SER A 105 -16.80 1.94 -16.33
C SER A 105 -18.33 1.89 -16.36
N GLY A 106 -18.92 1.20 -17.35
CA GLY A 106 -20.37 1.18 -17.56
C GLY A 106 -20.95 2.49 -18.09
N CYS A 107 -20.11 3.42 -18.57
CA CYS A 107 -20.49 4.77 -19.00
C CYS A 107 -20.84 4.93 -20.49
N GLN A 108 -20.46 3.97 -21.32
CA GLN A 108 -20.76 4.01 -22.75
C GLN A 108 -22.12 3.33 -23.05
N PRO A 109 -22.96 3.91 -23.93
CA PRO A 109 -24.28 3.37 -24.27
C PRO A 109 -24.26 2.12 -25.19
N GLY A 110 -23.08 1.56 -25.50
CA GLY A 110 -22.92 0.35 -26.33
C GLY A 110 -23.29 -0.95 -25.61
N PHE A 111 -23.23 -2.10 -26.32
CA PHE A 111 -23.33 -3.41 -25.67
C PHE A 111 -22.17 -3.52 -24.68
N PRO A 112 -22.43 -3.52 -23.36
CA PRO A 112 -21.37 -3.53 -22.38
C PRO A 112 -20.57 -4.81 -22.57
N THR A 113 -19.26 -4.77 -22.35
CA THR A 113 -18.51 -6.02 -22.21
C THR A 113 -19.17 -6.76 -21.05
N PRO A 114 -19.90 -7.87 -21.27
CA PRO A 114 -20.59 -8.52 -20.18
C PRO A 114 -19.51 -8.96 -19.20
N PHE A 115 -19.67 -8.62 -17.93
CA PHE A 115 -18.90 -9.29 -16.90
C PHE A 115 -19.45 -10.70 -16.84
N VAL A 116 -18.70 -11.60 -17.47
CA VAL A 116 -19.03 -13.01 -17.51
C VAL A 116 -18.43 -13.62 -16.25
N ASP A 117 -19.20 -13.63 -15.18
CA ASP A 117 -18.84 -14.41 -14.00
C ASP A 117 -19.29 -15.85 -14.24
N GLN A 118 -18.30 -16.71 -14.43
CA GLN A 118 -18.49 -18.13 -14.72
C GLN A 118 -18.27 -18.90 -13.45
N GLN A 119 -19.37 -19.27 -12.81
CA GLN A 119 -19.35 -20.10 -11.63
C GLN A 119 -19.64 -21.53 -12.06
N PHE A 120 -18.71 -22.44 -11.78
CA PHE A 120 -18.92 -23.83 -12.07
C PHE A 120 -18.43 -24.70 -10.93
N SER A 121 -19.31 -25.58 -10.48
CA SER A 121 -18.97 -26.64 -9.53
C SER A 121 -19.20 -28.00 -10.18
N LEU A 122 -18.18 -28.85 -10.18
CA LEU A 122 -18.19 -30.17 -10.79
C LEU A 122 -17.86 -31.19 -9.71
N LYS A 123 -18.81 -32.09 -9.43
CA LYS A 123 -18.59 -33.29 -8.63
C LYS A 123 -18.74 -34.52 -9.53
N ALA A 124 -17.67 -35.29 -9.71
CA ALA A 124 -17.73 -36.52 -10.49
C ALA A 124 -17.01 -37.65 -9.77
N GLY A 125 -17.58 -38.84 -9.76
CA GLY A 125 -17.05 -39.99 -9.03
C GLY A 125 -17.41 -41.28 -9.74
N GLY A 126 -16.46 -42.20 -9.89
CA GLY A 126 -16.76 -43.51 -10.47
C GLY A 126 -15.57 -44.29 -11.00
N VAL A 127 -15.86 -45.45 -11.59
CA VAL A 127 -14.86 -46.37 -12.12
C VAL A 127 -15.20 -46.72 -13.57
N VAL A 128 -14.20 -46.68 -14.44
CA VAL A 128 -14.27 -47.06 -15.86
C VAL A 128 -13.43 -48.30 -16.08
N SER A 129 -14.04 -49.35 -16.63
CA SER A 129 -13.35 -50.60 -16.99
C SER A 129 -12.57 -51.23 -15.82
N GLN A 130 -13.05 -51.03 -14.58
CA GLN A 130 -12.43 -51.52 -13.32
C GLN A 130 -10.98 -51.07 -13.05
N ARG A 131 -10.39 -50.22 -13.90
CA ARG A 131 -8.98 -49.81 -13.83
C ARG A 131 -8.81 -48.30 -13.73
N ILE A 132 -9.73 -47.49 -14.24
CA ILE A 132 -9.62 -46.04 -14.16
C ILE A 132 -10.65 -45.53 -13.17
N HIS A 133 -10.20 -44.82 -12.16
CA HIS A 133 -11.04 -44.24 -11.12
C HIS A 133 -10.99 -42.72 -11.23
N LEU A 134 -12.13 -42.10 -10.99
CA LEU A 134 -12.32 -40.65 -11.02
C LEU A 134 -12.92 -40.22 -9.69
N ASP A 135 -12.32 -39.19 -9.09
CA ASP A 135 -12.83 -38.44 -7.94
C ASP A 135 -12.54 -36.95 -8.18
N LEU A 136 -13.57 -36.19 -8.51
CA LEU A 136 -13.50 -34.78 -8.87
C LEU A 136 -14.46 -34.02 -7.96
N ASP A 137 -13.96 -33.04 -7.23
CA ASP A 137 -14.71 -32.05 -6.49
C ASP A 137 -14.06 -30.67 -6.71
N TYR A 138 -14.52 -30.02 -7.77
CA TYR A 138 -14.08 -28.69 -8.17
C TYR A 138 -15.19 -27.67 -7.95
N ASP A 139 -14.86 -26.53 -7.37
CA ASP A 139 -15.72 -25.35 -7.30
C ASP A 139 -14.91 -24.08 -7.60
N SER A 140 -15.35 -23.29 -8.58
CA SER A 140 -14.71 -22.03 -8.95
C SER A 140 -14.87 -20.94 -7.88
N GLU A 141 -15.89 -21.03 -7.02
CA GLU A 141 -16.14 -20.06 -5.95
C GLU A 141 -15.46 -20.43 -4.63
N ARG A 142 -14.67 -21.51 -4.61
CA ARG A 142 -13.95 -21.91 -3.40
C ARG A 142 -12.95 -20.82 -3.03
N GLU A 143 -13.10 -20.26 -1.83
CA GLU A 143 -12.29 -19.16 -1.29
C GLU A 143 -10.78 -19.38 -1.50
N PHE A 144 -10.34 -20.64 -1.39
CA PHE A 144 -9.00 -21.08 -1.75
C PHE A 144 -9.04 -22.16 -2.82
N SER A 145 -8.45 -21.89 -3.98
CA SER A 145 -8.40 -22.84 -5.10
C SER A 145 -7.64 -24.14 -4.77
N ALA A 146 -6.79 -24.14 -3.75
CA ALA A 146 -6.03 -25.31 -3.29
C ALA A 146 -6.93 -26.40 -2.68
N ASN A 147 -8.13 -26.03 -2.24
CA ASN A 147 -9.08 -26.97 -1.67
C ASN A 147 -9.82 -27.74 -2.77
N ASN A 148 -9.78 -27.30 -4.05
CA ASN A 148 -10.35 -28.06 -5.17
C ASN A 148 -9.61 -29.39 -5.34
N ASP A 149 -10.36 -30.48 -5.38
CA ASP A 149 -9.84 -31.84 -5.42
C ASP A 149 -10.12 -32.46 -6.79
N ILE A 150 -9.06 -32.83 -7.49
CA ILE A 150 -9.11 -33.45 -8.80
C ILE A 150 -8.23 -34.68 -8.71
N ARG A 151 -8.78 -35.88 -8.65
CA ARG A 151 -8.02 -37.13 -8.58
C ARG A 151 -8.52 -38.09 -9.65
N VAL A 152 -7.64 -38.43 -10.57
CA VAL A 152 -7.87 -39.48 -11.56
C VAL A 152 -6.76 -40.49 -11.41
N TRP A 153 -7.07 -41.75 -11.20
CA TRP A 153 -6.03 -42.78 -11.12
C TRP A 153 -6.32 -44.02 -11.92
N TYR A 154 -5.27 -44.57 -12.49
CA TYR A 154 -5.22 -45.92 -13.02
C TYR A 154 -4.78 -46.88 -11.91
N GLU A 155 -5.44 -48.02 -11.79
CA GLU A 155 -5.12 -49.12 -10.89
C GLU A 155 -4.82 -50.37 -11.72
N GLY A 156 -3.61 -50.91 -11.56
CA GLY A 156 -3.14 -52.12 -12.23
C GLY A 156 -3.77 -53.38 -11.64
N GLN A 157 -3.86 -54.44 -12.44
CA GLN A 157 -4.32 -55.74 -11.96
C GLN A 157 -3.24 -56.46 -11.13
N GLU A 158 -3.67 -57.46 -10.36
CA GLU A 158 -2.79 -58.29 -9.56
C GLU A 158 -1.67 -58.91 -10.43
N GLY A 159 -0.41 -58.66 -10.07
CA GLY A 159 0.77 -59.14 -10.82
C GLY A 159 1.34 -58.18 -11.88
N GLU A 160 0.69 -57.06 -12.18
CA GLU A 160 1.22 -56.05 -13.11
C GLU A 160 2.34 -55.20 -12.46
N ALA A 161 3.40 -54.88 -13.20
CA ALA A 161 4.52 -54.11 -12.65
C ALA A 161 4.15 -52.66 -12.33
N LEU A 162 3.25 -52.04 -13.10
CA LEU A 162 2.70 -50.72 -12.83
C LEU A 162 1.45 -50.89 -11.98
N GLN A 163 1.51 -50.48 -10.72
CA GLN A 163 0.42 -50.70 -9.75
C GLN A 163 -0.57 -49.54 -9.78
N ARG A 164 -0.09 -48.30 -9.90
CA ARG A 164 -0.97 -47.12 -9.86
C ARG A 164 -0.37 -45.92 -10.58
N VAL A 165 -1.18 -45.17 -11.31
CA VAL A 165 -0.80 -43.84 -11.85
C VAL A 165 -1.90 -42.86 -11.53
N GLU A 166 -1.59 -41.84 -10.73
CA GLU A 166 -2.52 -40.79 -10.32
C GLU A 166 -2.19 -39.48 -11.03
N VAL A 167 -3.22 -38.72 -11.40
CA VAL A 167 -3.13 -37.39 -12.00
C VAL A 167 -4.08 -36.45 -11.27
N GLY A 168 -3.59 -35.25 -10.96
CA GLY A 168 -4.28 -34.21 -10.22
C GLY A 168 -3.70 -34.08 -8.80
N ASN A 169 -4.52 -34.00 -7.76
CA ASN A 169 -4.10 -33.87 -6.37
C ASN A 169 -3.40 -35.15 -5.87
N VAL A 170 -2.06 -35.13 -5.85
CA VAL A 170 -1.20 -36.26 -5.49
C VAL A 170 -0.41 -35.99 -4.21
N THR A 171 -0.12 -37.07 -3.47
CA THR A 171 0.67 -37.01 -2.22
C THR A 171 1.72 -38.10 -2.23
N LEU A 172 3.00 -37.70 -2.18
CA LEU A 172 4.09 -38.66 -2.06
C LEU A 172 4.12 -39.22 -0.63
N ASP A 173 3.53 -40.40 -0.48
CA ASP A 173 3.64 -41.20 0.73
C ASP A 173 5.04 -41.84 0.78
N ALA A 174 5.94 -41.23 1.56
CA ALA A 174 7.30 -41.69 1.73
C ALA A 174 7.43 -42.64 2.93
N PRO A 175 8.40 -43.57 2.92
CA PRO A 175 8.65 -44.46 4.03
C PRO A 175 8.90 -43.72 5.35
N GLY A 176 8.41 -44.30 6.45
CA GLY A 176 8.52 -43.71 7.78
C GLY A 176 9.98 -43.48 8.17
N SER A 177 10.33 -42.22 8.39
CA SER A 177 11.68 -41.78 8.75
C SER A 177 11.60 -40.55 9.65
N ARG A 178 12.57 -40.41 10.56
CA ARG A 178 12.63 -39.30 11.54
C ARG A 178 13.18 -38.01 10.93
N PHE A 179 13.98 -38.09 9.85
CA PHE A 179 14.63 -36.93 9.24
C PHE A 179 14.08 -36.54 7.85
N ILE A 180 13.47 -37.47 7.11
CA ILE A 180 13.16 -37.32 5.68
C ILE A 180 11.69 -36.90 5.46
N THR A 181 10.76 -37.35 6.30
CA THR A 181 9.31 -37.20 6.08
C THR A 181 8.73 -35.82 6.43
N ALA A 182 9.45 -35.01 7.22
CA ALA A 182 8.96 -33.74 7.75
C ALA A 182 8.84 -32.60 6.72
N ALA A 183 9.27 -32.80 5.48
CA ALA A 183 9.37 -31.76 4.45
C ALA A 183 8.71 -32.13 3.10
N ILE A 184 7.91 -33.21 3.07
CA ILE A 184 7.23 -33.68 1.86
C ILE A 184 5.85 -33.04 1.78
N PRO A 185 5.58 -32.19 0.79
CA PRO A 185 4.31 -31.51 0.66
C PRO A 185 3.21 -32.48 0.28
N ALA A 186 2.05 -32.34 0.91
CA ALA A 186 0.87 -33.14 0.60
C ALA A 186 0.00 -32.47 -0.47
N ASN A 187 -0.90 -33.23 -1.09
CA ASN A 187 -2.02 -32.74 -1.89
C ASN A 187 -1.62 -31.80 -3.08
N SER A 188 -0.46 -32.01 -3.68
CA SER A 188 0.07 -31.16 -4.77
C SER A 188 -0.52 -31.55 -6.13
N PHE A 189 -0.74 -30.61 -7.05
CA PHE A 189 -1.34 -30.93 -8.34
C PHE A 189 -0.28 -31.44 -9.33
N GLY A 190 -0.36 -32.70 -9.75
CA GLY A 190 0.68 -33.35 -10.52
C GLY A 190 0.35 -34.75 -10.99
N VAL A 191 1.40 -35.54 -11.21
CA VAL A 191 1.34 -36.95 -11.58
C VAL A 191 2.15 -37.74 -10.56
N GLN A 192 1.61 -38.87 -10.12
CA GLN A 192 2.29 -39.83 -9.26
C GLN A 192 2.19 -41.22 -9.88
N ALA A 193 3.28 -41.99 -9.85
CA ALA A 193 3.27 -43.37 -10.31
C ALA A 193 3.84 -44.29 -9.23
N LYS A 194 3.23 -45.46 -9.08
CA LYS A 194 3.66 -46.55 -8.21
C LYS A 194 3.87 -47.80 -9.05
N ALA A 195 5.07 -48.36 -8.98
CA ALA A 195 5.44 -49.60 -9.64
C ALA A 195 6.01 -50.61 -8.63
N GLN A 196 5.74 -51.90 -8.84
CA GLN A 196 6.22 -53.01 -8.04
C GLN A 196 7.00 -53.98 -8.95
N PHE A 197 8.28 -54.16 -8.66
CA PHE A 197 9.18 -55.10 -9.34
C PHE A 197 9.66 -56.15 -8.34
N GLY A 198 8.89 -57.23 -8.17
CA GLY A 198 9.18 -58.26 -7.17
C GLY A 198 9.18 -57.69 -5.75
N ALA A 199 10.34 -57.67 -5.08
CA ALA A 199 10.51 -57.09 -3.74
C ALA A 199 10.71 -55.56 -3.73
N LEU A 200 11.00 -54.95 -4.87
CA LEU A 200 11.25 -53.52 -5.01
C LEU A 200 9.96 -52.77 -5.37
N GLU A 201 9.52 -51.88 -4.50
CA GLU A 201 8.49 -50.88 -4.80
C GLU A 201 9.16 -49.56 -5.18
N VAL A 202 8.71 -48.91 -6.24
CA VAL A 202 9.18 -47.58 -6.67
C VAL A 202 7.99 -46.64 -6.80
N ARG A 203 8.10 -45.46 -6.21
CA ARG A 203 7.11 -44.38 -6.30
C ARG A 203 7.78 -43.15 -6.88
N SER A 204 7.18 -42.50 -7.86
CA SER A 204 7.64 -41.21 -8.39
C SER A 204 6.53 -40.18 -8.35
N ILE A 205 6.90 -38.91 -8.21
CA ILE A 205 5.99 -37.77 -8.22
C ILE A 205 6.59 -36.63 -9.06
N LEU A 206 5.75 -35.99 -9.85
CA LEU A 206 6.02 -34.74 -10.54
C LEU A 206 4.80 -33.83 -10.33
N ALA A 207 4.92 -32.83 -9.47
CA ALA A 207 3.78 -32.01 -9.08
C ALA A 207 4.14 -30.52 -9.01
N GLN A 208 3.11 -29.69 -9.02
CA GLN A 208 3.18 -28.26 -8.78
C GLN A 208 2.26 -27.91 -7.61
N GLN A 209 2.80 -27.20 -6.64
CA GLN A 209 2.12 -26.70 -5.45
C GLN A 209 1.96 -25.18 -5.58
N ARG A 210 0.81 -24.65 -5.15
CA ARG A 210 0.55 -23.21 -5.06
C ARG A 210 -0.05 -22.91 -3.69
N GLY A 211 0.38 -21.78 -3.10
CA GLY A 211 -0.38 -21.14 -2.02
C GLY A 211 -0.25 -21.73 -0.62
N SER A 212 0.87 -22.38 -0.25
CA SER A 212 1.01 -22.95 1.11
C SER A 212 2.40 -22.76 1.71
N SER A 213 2.47 -22.52 3.03
CA SER A 213 3.73 -22.47 3.79
C SER A 213 3.77 -23.46 4.94
N LEU A 214 4.92 -24.11 5.13
CA LEU A 214 5.17 -24.98 6.27
C LEU A 214 5.41 -24.15 7.55
N ARG A 215 4.64 -24.46 8.60
CA ARG A 215 4.79 -23.90 9.95
C ARG A 215 5.23 -24.99 10.91
N THR A 216 6.13 -24.62 11.83
CA THR A 216 6.45 -25.44 13.01
C THR A 216 6.18 -24.60 14.25
N ARG A 217 5.37 -25.12 15.18
CA ARG A 217 5.06 -24.48 16.47
C ARG A 217 5.28 -25.47 17.60
N VAL A 218 5.70 -24.96 18.75
CA VAL A 218 5.86 -25.75 19.97
C VAL A 218 4.86 -25.24 20.99
N TYR A 219 4.23 -26.17 21.70
CA TYR A 219 3.23 -25.88 22.72
C TYR A 219 3.58 -26.63 24.00
N THR A 220 3.25 -26.04 25.13
CA THR A 220 3.34 -26.68 26.44
C THR A 220 1.92 -27.00 26.90
N VAL A 221 1.58 -28.29 26.97
CA VAL A 221 0.26 -28.82 27.31
C VAL A 221 0.26 -29.27 28.78
N GLY A 222 -0.51 -28.57 29.61
CA GLY A 222 -0.76 -28.88 31.03
C GLY A 222 -2.22 -28.61 31.38
N GLU A 223 -2.51 -28.04 32.56
CA GLU A 223 -3.87 -27.57 32.89
C GLU A 223 -4.42 -26.56 31.86
N ARG A 224 -3.51 -25.77 31.29
CA ARG A 224 -3.75 -24.90 30.13
C ARG A 224 -2.72 -25.19 29.05
N VAL A 225 -3.06 -24.86 27.81
CA VAL A 225 -2.11 -24.90 26.70
C VAL A 225 -1.42 -23.54 26.57
N THR A 226 -0.09 -23.55 26.55
CA THR A 226 0.74 -22.35 26.38
C THR A 226 1.64 -22.47 25.16
N GLN A 227 1.99 -21.34 24.55
CA GLN A 227 2.90 -21.25 23.42
C GLN A 227 3.99 -20.21 23.73
N PRO A 228 5.29 -20.56 23.62
CA PRO A 228 6.35 -19.58 23.74
C PRO A 228 6.32 -18.60 22.57
N VAL A 229 6.43 -17.31 22.89
CA VAL A 229 6.52 -16.19 21.96
C VAL A 229 7.84 -15.47 22.22
N ASP A 230 8.61 -15.19 21.16
CA ASP A 230 9.88 -14.46 21.20
C ASP A 230 9.93 -13.48 20.02
N PHE A 231 10.09 -12.20 20.31
CA PHE A 231 10.20 -11.14 19.31
C PHE A 231 11.03 -9.98 19.86
N GLU A 232 11.44 -9.09 18.96
CA GLU A 232 12.24 -7.92 19.27
C GLU A 232 11.47 -6.65 18.90
N LEU A 233 11.55 -5.64 19.77
CA LEU A 233 11.12 -4.27 19.54
C LEU A 233 12.34 -3.35 19.54
N ARG A 234 12.24 -2.20 18.90
CA ARG A 234 13.27 -1.15 18.90
C ARG A 234 12.81 0.02 19.77
N ASP A 235 13.74 0.89 20.18
CA ASP A 235 13.40 2.16 20.86
C ASP A 235 12.38 3.02 20.08
N LEU A 236 12.34 2.92 18.75
CA LEU A 236 11.35 3.65 17.93
C LEU A 236 9.99 2.95 17.81
N ASP A 237 9.83 1.71 18.29
CA ASP A 237 8.61 0.89 18.14
C ASP A 237 7.63 1.06 19.32
N PHE A 238 7.52 2.29 19.84
CA PHE A 238 6.52 2.63 20.86
C PHE A 238 5.09 2.40 20.33
N GLU A 239 4.09 2.48 21.20
CA GLU A 239 2.67 2.37 20.84
C GLU A 239 2.08 3.75 20.47
N PRO A 240 2.01 4.14 19.17
CA PRO A 240 1.43 5.42 18.78
C PRO A 240 -0.08 5.44 18.90
N GLY A 241 -0.63 6.64 19.10
CA GLY A 241 -2.05 6.91 19.01
C GLY A 241 -2.90 6.32 20.13
N ARG A 242 -2.30 5.84 21.23
CA ARG A 242 -3.03 5.17 22.31
C ARG A 242 -3.00 5.90 23.64
N PHE A 243 -1.82 6.34 24.07
CA PHE A 243 -1.60 6.90 25.40
C PHE A 243 -1.40 8.42 25.29
N PHE A 244 -2.19 9.18 26.04
CA PHE A 244 -2.17 10.64 25.96
C PHE A 244 -2.25 11.27 27.34
N PHE A 245 -1.56 12.39 27.52
CA PHE A 245 -1.80 13.30 28.63
C PHE A 245 -3.09 14.10 28.41
N VAL A 246 -3.75 14.48 29.50
CA VAL A 246 -4.91 15.38 29.52
C VAL A 246 -4.44 16.84 29.63
N VAL A 247 -3.34 17.06 30.34
CA VAL A 247 -2.71 18.37 30.57
C VAL A 247 -1.35 18.43 29.87
N ASN A 248 -0.77 19.62 29.71
CA ASN A 248 0.57 19.73 29.14
C ASN A 248 1.58 19.04 30.08
N PRO A 249 2.25 17.95 29.65
CA PRO A 249 3.15 17.22 30.53
C PRO A 249 4.38 18.04 30.93
N LYS A 250 4.74 19.08 30.17
CA LYS A 250 5.86 19.99 30.50
C LYS A 250 5.57 20.85 31.73
N ASP A 251 4.31 21.02 32.11
CA ASP A 251 3.90 21.78 33.30
C ASP A 251 3.97 20.94 34.59
N LEU A 252 4.18 19.62 34.48
CA LEU A 252 4.30 18.71 35.62
C LEU A 252 5.70 18.80 36.23
N LEU A 253 5.75 18.95 37.57
CA LEU A 253 7.01 18.93 38.31
C LEU A 253 7.75 17.60 38.09
N GLY A 254 8.97 17.67 37.57
CA GLY A 254 9.81 16.50 37.29
C GLY A 254 9.88 16.09 35.82
N TYR A 255 9.13 16.75 34.91
CA TYR A 255 9.26 16.47 33.47
C TYR A 255 10.71 16.61 32.97
N PRO A 256 11.24 15.66 32.16
CA PRO A 256 10.60 14.43 31.64
C PRO A 256 10.75 13.17 32.53
N ASP A 257 11.40 13.25 33.68
CA ASP A 257 11.57 12.15 34.67
C ASP A 257 10.29 11.95 35.50
N LEU A 258 9.24 11.50 34.83
CA LEU A 258 7.90 11.29 35.39
C LEU A 258 7.46 9.83 35.23
N ASP A 259 7.25 9.14 36.35
CA ASP A 259 6.66 7.80 36.37
C ASP A 259 5.13 7.89 36.27
N VAL A 260 4.62 7.82 35.04
CA VAL A 260 3.19 7.91 34.72
C VAL A 260 2.32 6.87 35.44
N LEU A 261 2.89 5.71 35.77
CA LEU A 261 2.17 4.67 36.49
C LEU A 261 2.09 4.97 38.00
N ASN A 262 2.86 5.93 38.52
CA ASN A 262 2.93 6.30 39.94
C ASN A 262 2.93 7.83 40.14
N LEU A 263 1.97 8.53 39.51
CA LEU A 263 1.86 10.00 39.56
C LEU A 263 1.40 10.59 40.90
N ALA A 264 1.31 9.79 41.96
CA ALA A 264 0.86 10.23 43.29
C ALA A 264 1.69 11.39 43.90
N GLY A 265 2.92 11.61 43.40
CA GLY A 265 3.79 12.73 43.79
C GLY A 265 3.84 13.92 42.79
N ALA A 266 3.21 13.83 41.62
CA ALA A 266 3.23 14.89 40.62
C ALA A 266 2.29 16.04 41.06
N ALA A 267 2.89 17.13 41.53
CA ALA A 267 2.15 18.29 42.02
C ALA A 267 1.76 19.20 40.85
N LEU A 268 0.45 19.37 40.65
CA LEU A 268 -0.12 20.53 39.96
C LEU A 268 -0.80 21.42 40.98
N SER A 269 -0.85 22.72 40.72
CA SER A 269 -1.71 23.62 41.47
C SER A 269 -3.18 23.18 41.33
N PRO A 270 -4.05 23.46 42.33
CA PRO A 270 -5.48 23.16 42.19
C PRO A 270 -6.13 23.79 40.94
N LEU A 271 -5.58 24.90 40.46
CA LEU A 271 -5.99 25.60 39.23
C LEU A 271 -5.71 24.80 37.94
N GLN A 272 -4.80 23.84 37.97
CA GLN A 272 -4.37 23.07 36.79
C GLN A 272 -4.72 21.59 36.90
N ARG A 273 -5.01 21.09 38.11
CA ARG A 273 -5.28 19.67 38.33
C ARG A 273 -6.68 19.28 37.80
N PRO A 274 -6.80 18.41 36.78
CA PRO A 274 -8.08 17.94 36.29
C PRO A 274 -8.78 17.02 37.32
N VAL A 275 -10.11 17.08 37.39
CA VAL A 275 -10.94 16.22 38.25
C VAL A 275 -12.13 15.58 37.55
N SER A 276 -12.57 16.13 36.41
CA SER A 276 -13.62 15.55 35.57
C SER A 276 -13.25 15.77 34.12
N VAL A 277 -12.90 14.70 33.40
CA VAL A 277 -12.34 14.78 32.04
C VAL A 277 -13.34 14.19 31.05
N ARG A 278 -13.50 14.82 29.90
CA ARG A 278 -14.17 14.27 28.72
C ARG A 278 -13.21 14.28 27.55
N VAL A 279 -13.32 13.25 26.72
CA VAL A 279 -12.42 13.01 25.59
C VAL A 279 -13.24 12.99 24.31
N TYR A 280 -12.72 13.67 23.29
CA TYR A 280 -13.40 13.90 22.03
C TYR A 280 -12.49 13.48 20.89
N ARG A 281 -13.04 12.76 19.91
CA ARG A 281 -12.35 12.36 18.69
C ARG A 281 -13.01 13.03 17.50
N LEU A 282 -12.21 13.56 16.59
CA LEU A 282 -12.66 13.98 15.26
C LEU A 282 -12.00 13.08 14.24
N ARG A 283 -12.80 12.33 13.49
CA ARG A 283 -12.33 11.52 12.38
C ARG A 283 -12.29 12.35 11.12
N ALA A 284 -11.19 12.28 10.37
CA ALA A 284 -11.09 12.98 9.10
C ALA A 284 -12.23 12.55 8.15
N LEU A 285 -12.82 13.52 7.44
CA LEU A 285 -13.82 13.26 6.41
C LEU A 285 -13.15 12.57 5.22
N GLY A 286 -13.33 11.26 5.08
CA GLY A 286 -12.83 10.51 3.93
C GLY A 286 -13.57 10.94 2.66
N GLY A 287 -12.83 11.43 1.65
CA GLY A 287 -13.36 12.07 0.43
C GLY A 287 -14.23 11.23 -0.51
N ALA A 288 -14.69 10.04 -0.11
CA ALA A 288 -15.49 9.12 -0.92
C ALA A 288 -16.80 8.65 -0.25
N ALA A 289 -17.03 8.92 1.05
CA ALA A 289 -18.25 8.53 1.73
C ALA A 289 -19.21 9.73 1.84
N GLY A 290 -20.41 9.62 1.28
CA GLY A 290 -21.49 10.60 1.49
C GLY A 290 -22.04 10.66 2.92
N ALA A 291 -21.31 10.11 3.90
CA ALA A 291 -21.67 10.10 5.31
C ALA A 291 -20.51 10.66 6.13
N ASN A 292 -20.77 11.75 6.85
CA ASN A 292 -19.85 12.30 7.83
C ASN A 292 -19.71 11.28 9.00
N PRO A 293 -18.54 10.67 9.23
CA PRO A 293 -18.34 9.68 10.30
C PRO A 293 -18.54 10.26 11.70
N ASN A 294 -18.56 11.59 11.83
CA ASN A 294 -18.78 12.28 13.09
C ASN A 294 -20.22 12.79 13.26
N LEU A 295 -21.15 12.38 12.38
CA LEU A 295 -22.55 12.76 12.49
C LEU A 295 -23.13 12.39 13.86
N GLY A 296 -23.85 13.33 14.49
CA GLY A 296 -24.37 13.18 15.84
C GLY A 296 -23.37 13.51 16.95
N GLY A 297 -22.15 13.91 16.60
CA GLY A 297 -21.16 14.46 17.53
C GLY A 297 -21.53 15.84 18.08
N ILE A 298 -20.75 16.30 19.04
CA ILE A 298 -20.89 17.60 19.70
C ILE A 298 -20.26 18.67 18.82
N ASN A 299 -21.04 19.67 18.39
CA ASN A 299 -20.52 20.77 17.59
C ASN A 299 -19.53 21.61 18.42
N ALA A 300 -18.25 21.51 18.12
CA ALA A 300 -17.20 22.13 18.91
C ALA A 300 -16.03 22.63 18.07
N VAL A 301 -15.30 23.58 18.63
CA VAL A 301 -14.02 24.07 18.14
C VAL A 301 -12.95 23.61 19.12
N ALA A 302 -12.00 22.80 18.65
CA ALA A 302 -10.80 22.50 19.41
C ALA A 302 -9.74 23.57 19.10
N LEU A 303 -9.15 24.15 20.13
CA LEU A 303 -8.12 25.17 20.02
C LEU A 303 -7.09 25.00 21.14
N ARG A 304 -5.98 25.71 21.02
CA ARG A 304 -5.07 25.98 22.14
C ARG A 304 -4.72 27.45 22.16
N ILE A 305 -4.41 27.97 23.34
CA ILE A 305 -4.00 29.37 23.48
C ILE A 305 -2.58 29.64 22.95
N ASP A 306 -1.73 28.61 22.92
CA ASP A 306 -0.33 28.65 22.48
C ASP A 306 -0.14 28.10 21.04
N SER A 307 -1.21 27.73 20.36
CA SER A 307 -1.20 27.28 18.96
C SER A 307 -2.08 28.17 18.10
N PRO A 308 -1.63 28.62 16.91
CA PRO A 308 -2.51 29.28 15.95
C PRO A 308 -3.54 28.30 15.34
N GLN A 309 -3.37 27.00 15.55
CA GLN A 309 -4.21 25.97 14.96
C GLN A 309 -5.54 25.82 15.69
N ARG A 310 -6.60 25.76 14.87
CA ARG A 310 -7.99 25.76 15.31
C ARG A 310 -8.74 24.75 14.45
N VAL A 311 -9.39 23.78 15.09
CA VAL A 311 -10.09 22.68 14.39
C VAL A 311 -11.58 22.79 14.70
N GLY A 312 -12.37 23.24 13.72
CA GLY A 312 -13.83 23.34 13.84
C GLY A 312 -14.41 24.74 13.58
N PRO A 313 -15.75 24.85 13.55
CA PRO A 313 -16.70 24.06 14.33
C PRO A 313 -17.12 22.79 13.58
N LEU A 314 -16.85 21.64 14.18
CA LEU A 314 -17.19 20.34 13.60
C LEU A 314 -17.93 19.49 14.63
N PRO A 315 -18.73 18.50 14.22
CA PRO A 315 -19.30 17.56 15.16
C PRO A 315 -18.20 16.60 15.65
N TRP A 316 -17.82 16.68 16.93
CA TRP A 316 -16.82 15.81 17.55
C TRP A 316 -17.48 14.61 18.24
N GLU A 317 -16.95 13.41 18.02
CA GLU A 317 -17.41 12.19 18.71
C GLU A 317 -17.00 12.25 20.19
N LEU A 318 -17.98 12.33 21.11
CA LEU A 318 -17.73 12.21 22.55
C LEU A 318 -17.47 10.75 22.90
N LEU A 319 -16.28 10.46 23.41
CA LEU A 319 -15.89 9.12 23.85
C LEU A 319 -16.39 8.83 25.26
N VAL A 320 -16.68 7.55 25.54
CA VAL A 320 -17.21 7.08 26.83
C VAL A 320 -16.11 6.37 27.63
N GLU A 321 -15.87 6.86 28.86
CA GLU A 321 -14.93 6.24 29.80
C GLU A 321 -15.34 4.78 30.12
N GLY A 322 -14.37 3.88 30.24
CA GLY A 322 -14.59 2.45 30.51
C GLY A 322 -15.04 1.63 29.30
N ARG A 323 -15.43 2.29 28.19
CA ARG A 323 -15.76 1.64 26.91
C ARG A 323 -14.77 1.99 25.81
N ASP A 324 -14.54 3.29 25.62
CA ASP A 324 -13.74 3.83 24.52
C ASP A 324 -12.33 4.23 25.00
N TYR A 325 -12.17 4.56 26.28
CA TYR A 325 -10.88 4.86 26.90
C TYR A 325 -10.84 4.52 28.40
N TYR A 326 -9.63 4.29 28.90
CA TYR A 326 -9.28 4.22 30.32
C TYR A 326 -8.75 5.59 30.76
N LEU A 327 -9.21 6.09 31.90
CA LEU A 327 -8.69 7.30 32.54
C LEU A 327 -7.94 6.89 33.81
N ASP A 328 -6.71 7.36 33.97
CA ASP A 328 -5.95 7.10 35.19
C ASP A 328 -6.56 7.81 36.41
N PRO A 329 -6.49 7.25 37.63
CA PRO A 329 -6.98 7.91 38.84
C PRO A 329 -6.43 9.31 39.11
N SER A 330 -5.25 9.66 38.57
CA SER A 330 -4.72 11.03 38.65
C SER A 330 -5.45 12.03 37.76
N ALA A 331 -6.25 11.55 36.80
CA ALA A 331 -6.86 12.29 35.69
C ALA A 331 -5.86 13.02 34.77
N LEU A 332 -4.55 12.77 34.92
CA LEU A 332 -3.50 13.45 34.15
C LEU A 332 -3.23 12.79 32.79
N TRP A 333 -3.59 11.53 32.62
CA TRP A 333 -3.40 10.78 31.38
C TRP A 333 -4.50 9.73 31.17
N LEU A 334 -4.62 9.29 29.92
CA LEU A 334 -5.61 8.33 29.44
C LEU A 334 -4.99 7.33 28.46
N ALA A 335 -5.65 6.19 28.29
CA ALA A 335 -5.33 5.20 27.26
C ALA A 335 -6.59 4.80 26.48
N LEU A 336 -6.56 4.95 25.16
CA LEU A 336 -7.70 4.59 24.31
C LEU A 336 -7.82 3.07 24.12
N ALA A 337 -9.07 2.57 24.04
CA ALA A 337 -9.36 1.18 23.72
C ALA A 337 -8.88 0.81 22.31
N ALA A 338 -9.15 1.70 21.35
CA ALA A 338 -8.66 1.65 19.98
C ALA A 338 -7.76 2.85 19.73
N ARG A 339 -6.67 2.65 18.99
CA ARG A 339 -5.76 3.75 18.63
C ARG A 339 -6.52 4.85 17.86
N VAL A 340 -6.10 6.10 18.04
CA VAL A 340 -6.46 7.22 17.16
C VAL A 340 -6.01 6.87 15.74
N GLY A 341 -6.86 7.16 14.74
CA GLY A 341 -6.48 6.98 13.34
C GLY A 341 -5.34 7.92 12.95
N THR A 342 -4.62 7.61 11.87
CA THR A 342 -3.47 8.43 11.43
C THR A 342 -3.86 9.83 10.98
N GLU A 343 -5.16 10.07 10.76
CA GLU A 343 -5.75 11.34 10.31
C GLU A 343 -6.74 11.92 11.33
N ASP A 344 -6.86 11.30 12.51
CA ASP A 344 -7.86 11.70 13.49
C ASP A 344 -7.26 12.65 14.52
N PHE A 345 -8.05 13.61 14.98
CA PHE A 345 -7.69 14.54 16.04
C PHE A 345 -8.24 14.06 17.38
N LEU A 346 -7.57 14.46 18.46
CA LEU A 346 -8.03 14.23 19.83
C LEU A 346 -8.07 15.55 20.62
N ALA A 347 -9.16 15.77 21.32
CA ALA A 347 -9.36 16.92 22.19
C ALA A 347 -9.98 16.51 23.52
N VAL A 348 -9.86 17.37 24.53
CA VAL A 348 -10.43 17.16 25.86
C VAL A 348 -11.16 18.40 26.37
N SER A 349 -12.08 18.19 27.32
CA SER A 349 -12.54 19.25 28.22
C SER A 349 -12.52 18.73 29.64
N TYR A 350 -12.19 19.59 30.61
CA TYR A 350 -12.12 19.17 32.00
C TYR A 350 -12.42 20.27 33.01
N LEU A 351 -12.87 19.87 34.21
CA LEU A 351 -12.89 20.72 35.39
C LEU A 351 -11.57 20.60 36.15
N THR A 352 -11.06 21.72 36.64
CA THR A 352 -9.92 21.75 37.54
C THR A 352 -10.38 21.57 38.99
N ALA A 353 -9.46 21.23 39.89
CA ALA A 353 -9.77 21.09 41.32
C ALA A 353 -10.19 22.41 41.99
N SER A 354 -9.87 23.58 41.40
CA SER A 354 -10.38 24.90 41.80
C SER A 354 -11.81 25.18 41.32
N GLY A 355 -12.35 24.37 40.40
CA GLY A 355 -13.66 24.56 39.79
C GLY A 355 -13.65 25.34 38.47
N ASP A 356 -12.47 25.68 37.94
CA ASP A 356 -12.35 26.30 36.62
C ASP A 356 -12.58 25.27 35.52
N THR A 357 -13.11 25.70 34.38
CA THR A 357 -13.35 24.82 33.22
C THR A 357 -12.33 25.10 32.12
N VAL A 358 -11.68 24.04 31.65
CA VAL A 358 -10.87 24.06 30.42
C VAL A 358 -11.72 23.49 29.29
N GLY A 359 -11.97 24.32 28.28
CA GLY A 359 -13.01 24.10 27.28
C GLY A 359 -14.42 24.33 27.83
N THR A 360 -15.43 23.72 27.21
CA THR A 360 -16.82 23.68 27.68
C THR A 360 -17.33 22.24 27.69
N PHE A 361 -18.32 22.01 28.53
CA PHE A 361 -19.08 20.78 28.55
C PHE A 361 -20.40 20.98 27.81
N PRO A 362 -20.83 20.01 26.98
CA PRO A 362 -22.07 20.13 26.21
C PRO A 362 -23.25 20.54 27.10
N ALA A 363 -23.74 21.77 26.88
CA ALA A 363 -24.88 22.33 27.57
C ALA A 363 -26.18 22.02 26.83
N VAL A 364 -27.30 21.95 27.56
CA VAL A 364 -28.64 21.84 26.98
C VAL A 364 -28.98 23.19 26.32
N GLY A 365 -28.54 23.41 25.08
CA GLY A 365 -28.73 24.71 24.41
C GLY A 365 -28.20 24.87 22.98
N GLY A 366 -27.48 23.89 22.41
CA GLY A 366 -27.13 23.88 20.98
C GLY A 366 -26.10 24.92 20.50
N GLY A 367 -25.31 25.52 21.41
CA GLY A 367 -24.18 26.39 21.05
C GLY A 367 -22.93 25.60 20.61
N THR A 368 -21.95 26.28 20.02
CA THR A 368 -20.65 25.69 19.67
C THR A 368 -19.77 25.60 20.93
N ASP A 369 -19.38 24.39 21.30
CA ASP A 369 -18.48 24.14 22.43
C ASP A 369 -17.03 24.50 22.08
N THR A 370 -16.21 24.71 23.11
CA THR A 370 -14.76 24.88 22.98
C THR A 370 -14.06 23.70 23.64
N LEU A 371 -13.02 23.15 23.01
CA LEU A 371 -12.25 22.02 23.52
C LEU A 371 -10.76 22.37 23.52
N GLU A 372 -10.00 21.72 24.40
CA GLU A 372 -8.54 21.77 24.40
C GLU A 372 -8.00 20.71 23.45
N LEU A 373 -7.31 21.12 22.38
CA LEU A 373 -6.70 20.19 21.44
C LEU A 373 -5.45 19.56 22.05
N ILE A 374 -5.35 18.23 22.03
CA ILE A 374 -4.23 17.48 22.64
C ILE A 374 -3.49 16.57 21.66
N TYR A 375 -4.07 16.24 20.50
CA TYR A 375 -3.37 15.49 19.47
C TYR A 375 -3.78 15.95 18.08
N GLU A 376 -2.76 16.11 17.24
CA GLU A 376 -2.89 16.49 15.86
C GLU A 376 -2.14 15.47 15.00
N PRO A 377 -2.81 14.86 14.02
CA PRO A 377 -2.19 13.87 13.16
C PRO A 377 -1.11 14.52 12.28
N ARG A 378 -0.05 13.75 11.97
CA ARG A 378 1.06 14.14 11.08
C ARG A 378 1.86 15.38 11.49
N LEU A 379 1.71 15.90 12.71
CA LEU A 379 2.55 17.00 13.21
C LEU A 379 3.70 16.50 14.10
N GLY A 380 4.79 17.26 14.13
CA GLY A 380 6.03 16.99 14.85
C GLY A 380 6.23 17.84 16.10
N PRO A 381 7.44 17.84 16.68
CA PRO A 381 7.76 18.59 17.90
C PRO A 381 7.61 20.11 17.80
N GLU A 382 7.44 20.65 16.59
CA GLU A 382 7.15 22.06 16.34
C GLU A 382 5.79 22.49 16.88
N VAL A 383 4.81 21.58 17.02
CA VAL A 383 3.49 21.92 17.56
C VAL A 383 3.37 21.66 19.07
N PRO A 384 2.64 22.51 19.83
CA PRO A 384 2.47 22.33 21.28
C PRO A 384 1.75 21.05 21.70
N THR A 385 0.98 20.43 20.80
CA THR A 385 0.25 19.17 21.02
C THR A 385 1.16 17.94 21.00
N PHE A 386 2.32 18.01 20.35
CA PHE A 386 3.21 16.85 20.17
C PHE A 386 3.61 16.14 21.47
N PRO A 387 3.97 16.84 22.57
CA PRO A 387 4.36 16.19 23.83
C PRO A 387 3.24 15.43 24.55
N TYR A 388 1.96 15.67 24.20
CA TYR A 388 0.82 15.03 24.87
C TYR A 388 0.72 13.54 24.59
N GLU A 389 1.17 13.08 23.42
CA GLU A 389 1.26 11.65 23.14
C GLU A 389 2.43 11.03 23.93
N MET A 390 2.13 10.02 24.72
CA MET A 390 3.13 9.28 25.49
C MET A 390 3.90 8.33 24.58
N ARG A 391 5.24 8.46 24.59
CA ARG A 391 6.14 7.67 23.74
C ARG A 391 7.07 6.76 24.54
N ASN A 392 6.61 6.34 25.72
CA ASN A 392 7.35 5.51 26.67
C ASN A 392 6.64 4.16 26.94
N ALA A 393 5.61 3.82 26.16
CA ALA A 393 4.84 2.58 26.29
C ALA A 393 5.04 1.70 25.05
N TYR A 394 5.37 0.42 25.24
CA TYR A 394 5.67 -0.55 24.17
C TYR A 394 4.76 -1.76 24.31
N ARG A 395 4.08 -2.15 23.22
CA ARG A 395 3.12 -3.26 23.21
C ARG A 395 3.83 -4.62 23.30
N LEU A 396 3.44 -5.42 24.29
CA LEU A 396 3.96 -6.78 24.51
C LEU A 396 3.10 -7.85 23.84
N GLY A 397 1.78 -7.66 23.81
CA GLY A 397 0.84 -8.65 23.27
C GLY A 397 -0.58 -8.45 23.80
N GLY A 398 -1.45 -9.41 23.50
CA GLY A 398 -2.85 -9.39 23.92
C GLY A 398 -3.08 -9.84 25.37
N PRO A 399 -4.35 -10.10 25.76
CA PRO A 399 -4.69 -10.59 27.10
C PRO A 399 -4.17 -12.02 27.38
N ASP A 400 -3.86 -12.78 26.33
CA ASP A 400 -3.31 -14.14 26.33
C ASP A 400 -1.87 -14.23 26.87
N VAL A 401 -1.13 -13.13 26.93
CA VAL A 401 0.21 -13.06 27.52
C VAL A 401 0.21 -13.55 28.98
N THR A 402 1.01 -14.54 29.33
CA THR A 402 1.17 -14.98 30.72
C THR A 402 2.16 -14.07 31.45
N ARG A 403 1.65 -13.27 32.41
CA ARG A 403 2.39 -12.16 33.04
C ARG A 403 3.69 -12.62 33.72
N SER A 404 3.61 -13.69 34.51
CA SER A 404 4.73 -14.26 35.27
C SER A 404 5.81 -14.92 34.40
N SER A 405 5.53 -15.17 33.12
CA SER A 405 6.51 -15.73 32.17
C SER A 405 7.28 -14.65 31.42
N LEU A 406 6.91 -13.37 31.58
CA LEU A 406 7.54 -12.27 30.86
C LEU A 406 9.02 -12.15 31.20
N ARG A 407 9.83 -12.12 30.15
CA ARG A 407 11.24 -11.75 30.17
C ARG A 407 11.45 -10.63 29.18
N LEU A 408 12.12 -9.57 29.62
CA LEU A 408 12.48 -8.43 28.80
C LEU A 408 13.97 -8.18 28.94
N VAL A 409 14.67 -8.18 27.82
CA VAL A 409 16.09 -7.81 27.75
C VAL A 409 16.23 -6.54 26.95
N VAL A 410 16.85 -5.51 27.54
CA VAL A 410 17.20 -4.27 26.84
C VAL A 410 18.68 -4.29 26.52
N SER A 411 19.01 -4.11 25.23
CA SER A 411 20.39 -4.12 24.75
C SER A 411 20.69 -2.91 23.86
N LEU A 412 21.94 -2.48 23.89
CA LEU A 412 22.53 -1.49 22.99
C LEU A 412 23.78 -2.11 22.37
N ASN A 413 23.90 -2.07 21.04
CA ASN A 413 24.99 -2.72 20.29
C ASN A 413 25.21 -4.20 20.69
N HIS A 414 24.11 -4.95 20.83
CA HIS A 414 24.09 -6.36 21.28
C HIS A 414 24.65 -6.61 22.69
N SER A 415 24.83 -5.58 23.51
CA SER A 415 25.21 -5.68 24.91
C SER A 415 24.06 -5.28 25.83
N GLU A 416 23.78 -6.08 26.85
CA GLU A 416 22.81 -5.77 27.91
C GLU A 416 23.35 -4.76 28.94
N ARG A 417 24.66 -4.48 28.88
CA ARG A 417 25.38 -3.61 29.83
C ARG A 417 26.20 -2.55 29.11
N PRO A 418 26.35 -1.35 29.69
CA PRO A 418 27.32 -0.35 29.26
C PRO A 418 28.76 -0.86 29.31
N LEU A 419 29.61 -0.30 28.45
CA LEU A 419 31.05 -0.56 28.47
C LEU A 419 31.65 -0.06 29.81
N GLY A 420 32.16 -0.97 30.62
CA GLY A 420 32.74 -0.67 31.93
C GLY A 420 31.72 -0.46 33.08
N GLY A 421 30.43 -0.67 32.84
CA GLY A 421 29.37 -0.57 33.86
C GLY A 421 28.96 -1.92 34.47
N GLY A 422 28.52 -1.90 35.73
CA GLY A 422 28.02 -3.09 36.44
C GLY A 422 26.55 -3.45 36.13
N ASP A 423 25.69 -2.44 35.98
CA ASP A 423 24.24 -2.62 35.84
C ASP A 423 23.78 -2.85 34.40
N THR A 424 22.66 -3.56 34.25
CA THR A 424 21.98 -3.77 32.96
C THR A 424 21.23 -2.50 32.53
N TYR A 425 21.00 -2.33 31.22
CA TYR A 425 20.13 -1.26 30.73
C TYR A 425 18.69 -1.40 31.24
N LEU A 426 18.21 -2.63 31.48
CA LEU A 426 16.93 -2.88 32.15
C LEU A 426 16.86 -2.18 33.52
N THR A 427 17.93 -2.26 34.31
CA THR A 427 18.02 -1.60 35.61
C THR A 427 18.19 -0.09 35.48
N ARG A 428 19.10 0.38 34.63
CA ARG A 428 19.31 1.82 34.41
C ARG A 428 18.03 2.53 33.95
N LEU A 429 17.27 1.91 33.08
CA LEU A 429 16.01 2.48 32.58
C LEU A 429 14.82 2.26 33.53
N GLY A 430 15.05 1.71 34.73
CA GLY A 430 14.06 1.60 35.80
C GLY A 430 12.97 0.55 35.57
N LEU A 431 13.26 -0.47 34.75
CA LEU A 431 12.34 -1.56 34.46
C LEU A 431 12.58 -2.80 35.32
N SER A 432 13.73 -2.91 36.01
CA SER A 432 14.05 -4.11 36.77
C SER A 432 13.42 -4.13 38.17
N LEU A 433 13.32 -5.33 38.74
CA LEU A 433 13.03 -5.52 40.16
C LEU A 433 14.24 -5.10 40.98
N ALA A 434 14.01 -4.37 42.08
CA ALA A 434 15.10 -3.94 42.97
C ALA A 434 15.92 -5.10 43.56
N ALA A 435 15.30 -6.28 43.73
CA ALA A 435 15.94 -7.49 44.22
C ALA A 435 16.55 -8.37 43.11
N ASP A 436 16.17 -8.16 41.84
CA ASP A 436 16.66 -8.90 40.68
C ASP A 436 16.93 -7.93 39.50
N PRO A 437 18.17 -7.42 39.38
CA PRO A 437 18.55 -6.48 38.31
C PRO A 437 18.43 -7.04 36.87
N ALA A 438 18.23 -8.35 36.71
CA ALA A 438 18.01 -8.99 35.41
C ALA A 438 16.53 -9.29 35.14
N GLY A 439 15.68 -9.26 36.15
CA GLY A 439 14.24 -9.51 36.05
C GLY A 439 13.44 -8.22 35.82
N LEU A 440 12.48 -8.26 34.90
CA LEU A 440 11.48 -7.19 34.70
C LEU A 440 10.59 -7.09 35.94
N ASP A 441 10.28 -5.87 36.40
CA ASP A 441 9.23 -5.62 37.38
C ASP A 441 7.85 -5.66 36.70
N GLU A 442 7.36 -6.87 36.45
CA GLU A 442 6.10 -7.08 35.71
C GLU A 442 4.86 -6.56 36.48
N TYR A 443 4.97 -6.40 37.79
CA TYR A 443 3.89 -5.92 38.65
C TYR A 443 3.71 -4.40 38.57
N ASN A 444 4.81 -3.64 38.49
CA ASN A 444 4.75 -2.18 38.47
C ASN A 444 4.97 -1.58 37.07
N ARG A 445 5.57 -2.31 36.13
CA ARG A 445 5.97 -1.79 34.81
C ARG A 445 5.16 -2.32 33.63
N VAL A 446 4.28 -3.29 33.84
CA VAL A 446 3.39 -3.82 32.78
C VAL A 446 1.95 -3.33 32.99
N PHE A 447 1.52 -2.41 32.15
CA PHE A 447 0.14 -1.89 32.10
C PHE A 447 -0.75 -2.77 31.19
N PRO A 448 -2.04 -2.95 31.48
CA PRO A 448 -2.73 -2.64 32.74
C PRO A 448 -2.17 -3.39 33.94
N ARG A 449 -2.24 -2.85 35.15
CA ARG A 449 -1.90 -3.55 36.38
C ARG A 449 -3.16 -4.09 37.05
N GLU A 450 -3.03 -5.13 37.86
CA GLU A 450 -4.17 -5.69 38.61
C GLU A 450 -4.82 -4.66 39.55
N ARG A 451 -4.03 -3.67 40.02
CA ARG A 451 -4.49 -2.57 40.88
C ARG A 451 -5.11 -1.39 40.12
N ASP A 452 -5.01 -1.35 38.80
CA ASP A 452 -5.61 -0.28 38.02
C ASP A 452 -7.15 -0.42 38.04
N PRO A 453 -7.92 0.68 38.04
CA PRO A 453 -9.38 0.63 38.03
C PRO A 453 -9.92 -0.32 36.96
N ASN A 454 -10.81 -1.22 37.35
CA ASN A 454 -11.39 -2.25 36.48
C ASN A 454 -10.34 -3.07 35.70
N GLY A 455 -9.13 -3.25 36.25
CA GLY A 455 -8.02 -3.95 35.59
C GLY A 455 -7.52 -3.24 34.33
N GLY A 456 -7.70 -1.91 34.24
CA GLY A 456 -7.37 -1.06 33.08
C GLY A 456 -8.31 -1.20 31.88
N ALA A 457 -9.50 -1.79 32.07
CA ALA A 457 -10.52 -1.80 31.04
C ALA A 457 -10.83 -0.36 30.56
N PRO A 458 -11.06 -0.15 29.25
CA PRO A 458 -11.26 -1.13 28.17
C PRO A 458 -9.97 -1.64 27.50
N VAL A 459 -8.78 -1.24 27.95
CA VAL A 459 -7.51 -1.66 27.33
C VAL A 459 -7.19 -3.10 27.74
N ARG A 460 -7.11 -4.02 26.77
CA ARG A 460 -6.89 -5.46 27.01
C ARG A 460 -5.48 -5.94 26.67
N ASP A 461 -4.80 -5.22 25.79
CA ASP A 461 -3.41 -5.49 25.46
C ASP A 461 -2.50 -5.15 26.63
N ARG A 462 -1.30 -5.74 26.66
CA ARG A 462 -0.29 -5.48 27.68
C ARG A 462 0.85 -4.66 27.11
N PHE A 463 1.34 -3.72 27.92
CA PHE A 463 2.37 -2.76 27.55
C PHE A 463 3.42 -2.68 28.63
N VAL A 464 4.71 -2.72 28.27
CA VAL A 464 5.76 -2.27 29.18
C VAL A 464 5.82 -0.75 29.11
N VAL A 465 5.80 -0.09 30.28
CA VAL A 465 5.82 1.37 30.40
C VAL A 465 7.07 1.79 31.17
N PHE A 466 7.91 2.58 30.53
CA PHE A 466 9.12 3.11 31.15
C PHE A 466 8.77 4.23 32.16
N PRO A 467 9.45 4.29 33.32
CA PRO A 467 9.21 5.30 34.36
C PRO A 467 9.70 6.71 34.00
N HIS A 468 10.35 6.89 32.85
CA HIS A 468 10.79 8.19 32.33
C HIS A 468 10.08 8.40 30.99
N LEU A 469 9.60 9.63 30.69
CA LEU A 469 8.85 9.91 29.47
C LEU A 469 9.73 9.90 28.22
N GLN A 470 11.01 10.15 28.41
CA GLN A 470 12.03 10.12 27.37
C GLN A 470 13.16 9.12 27.68
N PRO A 471 12.88 7.83 27.90
CA PRO A 471 13.81 6.92 28.58
C PRO A 471 15.13 6.76 27.83
N PHE A 472 15.09 6.77 26.49
CA PHE A 472 16.30 6.64 25.67
C PHE A 472 17.06 7.96 25.49
N ALA A 473 16.49 9.10 25.87
CA ALA A 473 17.14 10.42 25.84
C ALA A 473 17.64 10.87 27.23
N ASP A 474 17.49 10.03 28.26
CA ASP A 474 17.82 10.38 29.65
C ASP A 474 19.34 10.45 29.87
N SER A 475 19.89 11.67 29.75
CA SER A 475 21.30 11.95 29.98
C SER A 475 21.77 11.76 31.43
N ALA A 476 20.86 11.59 32.40
CA ALA A 476 21.24 11.27 33.78
C ALA A 476 21.53 9.77 33.96
N ARG A 477 20.95 8.91 33.11
CA ARG A 477 21.09 7.44 33.20
C ARG A 477 21.91 6.84 32.06
N LEU A 478 22.02 7.54 30.94
CA LEU A 478 22.75 7.16 29.74
C LEU A 478 23.87 8.16 29.46
N VAL A 479 25.03 7.69 28.99
CA VAL A 479 26.08 8.62 28.53
C VAL A 479 25.73 9.18 27.15
N ALA A 480 26.36 10.30 26.76
CA ALA A 480 26.08 10.96 25.47
C ALA A 480 26.23 10.02 24.25
N GLY A 481 27.14 9.05 24.34
CA GLY A 481 27.32 8.01 23.33
C GLY A 481 26.22 6.96 23.28
N GLU A 482 25.29 6.90 24.23
CA GLU A 482 24.21 5.91 24.34
C GLU A 482 22.81 6.51 24.09
N THR A 483 22.63 7.81 24.29
CA THR A 483 21.32 8.47 24.16
C THR A 483 20.75 8.42 22.73
N ASN A 484 19.43 8.34 22.63
CA ASN A 484 18.63 8.47 21.41
C ASN A 484 17.38 9.31 21.68
N ASP A 485 17.30 10.50 21.09
CA ASP A 485 16.16 11.43 21.24
C ASP A 485 15.27 11.53 19.98
N SER A 486 15.52 10.67 18.99
CA SER A 486 14.81 10.62 17.71
C SER A 486 13.30 10.66 17.86
N LEU A 487 12.79 9.88 18.81
CA LEU A 487 11.38 9.72 19.12
C LEU A 487 10.69 11.04 19.54
N TYR A 488 11.46 12.02 20.02
CA TYR A 488 10.98 13.30 20.53
C TYR A 488 11.31 14.47 19.58
N ARG A 489 12.08 14.21 18.53
CA ARG A 489 12.50 15.22 17.54
C ARG A 489 11.94 14.98 16.15
N THR A 490 11.44 13.77 15.87
CA THR A 490 10.92 13.39 14.56
C THR A 490 9.46 12.94 14.70
N PRO A 491 8.54 13.45 13.86
CA PRO A 491 7.15 13.01 13.85
C PRO A 491 7.02 11.50 13.62
N ALA A 492 6.01 10.87 14.23
CA ALA A 492 5.83 9.41 14.18
C ALA A 492 5.78 8.82 12.76
N TYR A 493 5.09 9.49 11.83
CA TYR A 493 4.98 9.06 10.44
C TYR A 493 6.29 9.18 9.63
N LEU A 494 7.29 9.91 10.15
CA LEU A 494 8.62 10.06 9.56
C LEU A 494 9.71 9.27 10.29
N LEU A 495 9.46 8.74 11.49
CA LEU A 495 10.49 8.09 12.32
C LEU A 495 11.20 6.95 11.59
N GLN A 496 10.42 6.09 10.93
CA GLN A 496 10.94 4.90 10.26
C GLN A 496 11.67 5.25 8.95
N SER A 497 11.17 6.25 8.21
CA SER A 497 11.68 6.61 6.89
C SER A 497 12.80 7.65 6.95
N GLN A 498 12.62 8.75 7.69
CA GLN A 498 13.51 9.92 7.73
C GLN A 498 14.21 10.15 9.08
N GLY A 499 13.71 9.60 10.20
CA GLY A 499 14.29 9.79 11.54
C GLY A 499 15.71 9.20 11.66
N PRO A 500 16.47 9.39 12.74
CA PRO A 500 17.73 8.65 12.97
C PRO A 500 17.50 7.13 13.16
N ALA A 501 18.58 6.33 13.13
CA ALA A 501 18.46 4.87 13.26
C ALA A 501 18.10 4.46 14.71
N PRO A 502 17.31 3.40 14.90
CA PRO A 502 17.06 2.83 16.22
C PRO A 502 18.37 2.34 16.84
N ARG A 503 18.55 2.55 18.14
CA ARG A 503 19.78 2.19 18.86
C ARG A 503 19.56 1.03 19.84
N PHE A 504 18.49 1.11 20.62
CA PHE A 504 18.17 0.08 21.60
C PHE A 504 17.28 -1.01 20.99
N ARG A 505 17.51 -2.25 21.43
CA ARG A 505 16.70 -3.43 21.11
C ARG A 505 16.13 -4.01 22.40
N LEU A 506 14.84 -4.29 22.38
CA LEU A 506 14.03 -4.82 23.47
C LEU A 506 13.56 -6.22 23.06
N ARG A 507 14.25 -7.26 23.52
CA ARG A 507 13.84 -8.64 23.26
C ARG A 507 12.82 -9.08 24.30
N VAL A 508 11.64 -9.48 23.84
CA VAL A 508 10.50 -9.87 24.65
C VAL A 508 10.25 -11.36 24.49
N GLN A 509 10.16 -12.07 25.61
CA GLN A 509 9.80 -13.48 25.65
C GLN A 509 8.69 -13.72 26.66
N TYR A 510 7.68 -14.52 26.29
CA TYR A 510 6.60 -14.93 27.19
C TYR A 510 5.88 -16.19 26.70
N GLU A 511 5.05 -16.79 27.56
CA GLU A 511 4.13 -17.87 27.24
C GLU A 511 2.72 -17.32 26.96
N ALA A 512 2.20 -17.50 25.76
CA ALA A 512 0.83 -17.15 25.38
C ALA A 512 -0.12 -18.28 25.80
N THR A 513 -1.10 -18.00 26.65
CA THR A 513 -2.11 -18.98 27.06
C THR A 513 -3.24 -19.04 26.03
N GLY A 514 -3.39 -20.20 25.38
CA GLY A 514 -4.47 -20.45 24.44
C GLY A 514 -5.79 -20.88 25.09
N PRO A 515 -6.92 -20.77 24.39
CA PRO A 515 -8.19 -21.34 24.83
C PRO A 515 -8.11 -22.88 24.76
N GLY A 516 -8.17 -23.56 25.90
CA GLY A 516 -8.19 -25.02 25.97
C GLY A 516 -7.41 -25.60 27.16
N GLY A 517 -7.74 -26.84 27.52
CA GLY A 517 -6.99 -27.67 28.47
C GLY A 517 -6.26 -28.81 27.76
N ARG A 518 -5.91 -29.88 28.49
CA ARG A 518 -5.21 -31.07 27.95
C ARG A 518 -5.89 -31.74 26.75
N SER A 519 -7.18 -31.49 26.52
CA SER A 519 -7.98 -32.15 25.48
C SER A 519 -7.85 -31.54 24.08
N GLY A 520 -7.24 -30.37 23.92
CA GLY A 520 -7.17 -29.75 22.60
C GLY A 520 -6.08 -28.69 22.46
N LEU A 521 -5.69 -28.44 21.22
CA LEU A 521 -4.60 -27.54 20.83
C LEU A 521 -5.05 -26.70 19.63
N ASN A 522 -4.87 -25.37 19.69
CA ASN A 522 -5.07 -24.51 18.52
C ASN A 522 -3.72 -24.31 17.83
N LEU A 523 -3.64 -24.63 16.53
CA LEU A 523 -2.44 -24.45 15.72
C LEU A 523 -2.15 -22.98 15.39
N GLY A 524 -3.11 -22.09 15.69
CA GLY A 524 -3.08 -20.65 15.44
C GLY A 524 -2.86 -20.30 13.98
N ALA A 525 -3.43 -21.12 13.11
CA ALA A 525 -3.46 -20.99 11.67
C ALA A 525 -4.89 -21.23 11.20
N ILE A 526 -5.33 -20.43 10.23
CA ILE A 526 -6.65 -20.57 9.61
C ILE A 526 -6.43 -21.37 8.33
N GLN A 527 -7.31 -22.33 8.02
CA GLN A 527 -7.20 -23.18 6.82
C GLN A 527 -5.86 -23.94 6.75
N VAL A 528 -5.65 -24.81 7.74
CA VAL A 528 -4.56 -25.79 7.72
C VAL A 528 -4.83 -26.78 6.59
N ARG A 529 -3.83 -27.07 5.77
CA ARG A 529 -4.00 -28.00 4.66
C ARG A 529 -4.24 -29.41 5.18
N GLU A 530 -5.29 -30.04 4.68
CA GLU A 530 -5.67 -31.39 5.11
C GLU A 530 -4.52 -32.40 4.91
N GLY A 531 -4.19 -33.15 5.98
CA GLY A 531 -3.16 -34.19 5.97
C GLY A 531 -1.71 -33.70 6.03
N SER A 532 -1.48 -32.39 6.09
CA SER A 532 -0.15 -31.80 6.24
C SER A 532 0.39 -31.85 7.67
N GLU A 533 -0.48 -32.06 8.66
CA GLU A 533 -0.17 -31.92 10.06
C GLU A 533 0.56 -33.13 10.66
N ARG A 534 1.58 -32.86 11.48
CA ARG A 534 2.41 -33.84 12.18
C ARG A 534 2.62 -33.34 13.60
N LEU A 535 2.07 -34.07 14.58
CA LEU A 535 2.18 -33.73 16.00
C LEU A 535 3.15 -34.68 16.69
N PHE A 536 4.01 -34.14 17.55
CA PHE A 536 5.01 -34.90 18.29
C PHE A 536 4.92 -34.61 19.78
N VAL A 537 4.98 -35.66 20.61
CA VAL A 537 5.16 -35.58 22.06
C VAL A 537 6.55 -36.11 22.37
N GLY A 538 7.48 -35.22 22.74
CA GLY A 538 8.90 -35.53 22.74
C GLY A 538 9.35 -36.02 21.36
N ASP A 539 9.82 -37.27 21.31
CA ASP A 539 10.26 -37.95 20.08
C ASP A 539 9.17 -38.80 19.41
N ARG A 540 8.04 -39.05 20.07
CA ARG A 540 6.95 -39.87 19.54
C ARG A 540 6.02 -39.02 18.68
N GLN A 541 5.89 -39.38 17.40
CA GLN A 541 4.85 -38.83 16.54
C GLN A 541 3.47 -39.42 16.93
N LEU A 542 2.47 -38.55 17.05
CA LEU A 542 1.09 -38.94 17.30
C LEU A 542 0.42 -39.39 16.00
N ILE A 543 -0.52 -40.32 16.09
CA ILE A 543 -1.26 -40.86 14.94
C ILE A 543 -2.66 -40.26 14.88
N ARG A 544 -3.00 -39.61 13.76
CA ARG A 544 -4.34 -39.08 13.47
C ARG A 544 -5.41 -40.17 13.51
N GLY A 545 -6.57 -39.88 14.09
CA GLY A 545 -7.70 -40.80 14.27
C GLY A 545 -7.54 -41.81 15.40
N ARG A 546 -6.35 -41.92 16.00
CA ARG A 546 -6.09 -42.75 17.19
C ARG A 546 -5.70 -41.91 18.40
N ASP A 547 -4.74 -41.02 18.21
CA ASP A 547 -4.16 -40.17 19.24
C ASP A 547 -4.81 -38.76 19.22
N TYR A 548 -5.19 -38.25 18.04
CA TYR A 548 -5.83 -36.94 17.87
C TYR A 548 -6.71 -36.83 16.61
N GLU A 549 -7.59 -35.83 16.56
CA GLU A 549 -8.36 -35.36 15.41
C GLU A 549 -8.08 -33.87 15.12
N VAL A 550 -8.29 -33.41 13.89
CA VAL A 550 -8.01 -32.03 13.47
C VAL A 550 -9.15 -31.46 12.64
N PHE A 551 -9.54 -30.24 12.99
CA PHE A 551 -10.47 -29.39 12.26
C PHE A 551 -9.66 -28.39 11.44
N TYR A 552 -9.46 -28.71 10.16
CA TYR A 552 -8.56 -27.99 9.25
C TYR A 552 -8.95 -26.54 9.02
N ASP A 553 -10.26 -26.23 8.95
CA ASP A 553 -10.74 -24.89 8.67
C ASP A 553 -10.31 -23.86 9.72
N VAL A 554 -10.28 -24.29 10.98
CA VAL A 554 -9.99 -23.44 12.15
C VAL A 554 -8.64 -23.78 12.81
N GLY A 555 -7.91 -24.75 12.26
CA GLY A 555 -6.62 -25.21 12.80
C GLY A 555 -6.70 -25.80 14.22
N GLN A 556 -7.83 -26.36 14.61
CA GLN A 556 -8.04 -26.91 15.95
C GLN A 556 -7.74 -28.40 15.99
N VAL A 557 -6.96 -28.85 16.98
CA VAL A 557 -6.64 -30.25 17.26
C VAL A 557 -7.37 -30.68 18.52
N SER A 558 -7.99 -31.87 18.49
CA SER A 558 -8.58 -32.53 19.65
C SER A 558 -7.80 -33.81 19.96
N PHE A 559 -7.32 -33.99 21.19
CA PHE A 559 -6.65 -35.23 21.59
C PHE A 559 -7.69 -36.25 22.05
N LEU A 560 -7.66 -37.46 21.49
CA LEU A 560 -8.70 -38.48 21.74
C LEU A 560 -8.55 -39.16 23.10
N ASN A 561 -7.31 -39.31 23.60
CA ASN A 561 -7.00 -39.95 24.90
C ASN A 561 -5.93 -39.16 25.68
N PRO A 562 -6.20 -37.91 26.08
CA PRO A 562 -5.18 -36.99 26.60
C PRO A 562 -4.50 -37.52 27.88
N ASP A 563 -5.21 -38.22 28.76
CA ASP A 563 -4.63 -38.76 30.01
C ASP A 563 -3.58 -39.86 29.77
N GLN A 564 -3.72 -40.63 28.69
CA GLN A 564 -2.74 -41.64 28.28
C GLN A 564 -1.60 -41.05 27.47
N LEU A 565 -1.88 -39.99 26.70
CA LEU A 565 -0.89 -39.27 25.89
C LEU A 565 0.03 -38.40 26.73
N PHE A 566 -0.49 -37.81 27.81
CA PHE A 566 0.22 -36.85 28.66
C PHE A 566 0.38 -37.39 30.09
N THR A 567 1.27 -38.37 30.24
CA THR A 567 1.56 -39.04 31.53
C THR A 567 2.26 -38.12 32.54
N ALA A 568 3.00 -37.12 32.09
CA ALA A 568 3.55 -36.06 32.95
C ALA A 568 2.57 -34.90 33.08
N PRO A 569 2.56 -34.14 34.20
CA PRO A 569 1.68 -32.98 34.42
C PRO A 569 1.81 -31.90 33.33
N VAL A 570 3.01 -31.75 32.77
CA VAL A 570 3.34 -30.78 31.72
C VAL A 570 4.11 -31.51 30.61
N VAL A 571 3.68 -31.35 29.37
CA VAL A 571 4.28 -32.02 28.19
C VAL A 571 4.44 -31.04 27.04
N GLN A 572 5.58 -31.07 26.35
CA GLN A 572 5.77 -30.30 25.13
C GLN A 572 5.23 -31.05 23.91
N VAL A 573 4.40 -30.37 23.12
CA VAL A 573 3.85 -30.83 21.85
C VAL A 573 4.43 -29.97 20.73
N ARG A 574 5.15 -30.58 19.80
CA ARG A 574 5.61 -29.91 18.57
C ARG A 574 4.65 -30.23 17.43
N ALA A 575 4.08 -29.20 16.81
CA ALA A 575 3.20 -29.32 15.66
C ALA A 575 3.88 -28.78 14.40
N GLN A 576 3.85 -29.55 13.33
CA GLN A 576 4.27 -29.14 12.00
C GLN A 576 3.07 -29.26 11.06
N PHE A 577 2.78 -28.25 10.25
CA PHE A 577 1.62 -28.25 9.35
C PHE A 577 1.81 -27.24 8.21
N GLU A 578 1.10 -27.40 7.11
CA GLU A 578 1.03 -26.40 6.05
C GLU A 578 -0.23 -25.53 6.22
N GLU A 579 -0.09 -24.21 6.07
CA GLU A 579 -1.22 -23.27 6.05
C GLU A 579 -1.33 -22.61 4.68
N ASN A 580 -2.57 -22.35 4.23
CA ASN A 580 -2.83 -21.59 3.02
C ASN A 580 -2.45 -20.12 3.24
N GLN A 581 -1.68 -19.53 2.32
CA GLN A 581 -1.33 -18.11 2.43
C GLN A 581 -2.40 -17.21 1.81
N LEU A 582 -2.65 -16.06 2.44
CA LEU A 582 -3.61 -15.04 2.02
C LEU A 582 -3.17 -14.25 0.76
N PHE A 583 -1.93 -14.43 0.28
CA PHE A 583 -1.34 -13.71 -0.86
C PHE A 583 -0.85 -14.67 -1.95
N ASP A 584 -0.81 -14.21 -3.21
CA ASP A 584 -0.36 -15.01 -4.37
C ASP A 584 1.08 -15.51 -4.20
N VAL A 585 1.24 -16.80 -3.90
CA VAL A 585 2.54 -17.44 -3.70
C VAL A 585 3.11 -17.91 -5.03
N ALA A 586 4.41 -17.66 -5.20
CA ALA A 586 5.29 -18.32 -6.16
C ALA A 586 4.96 -19.82 -6.30
N PRO A 587 4.61 -20.32 -7.51
CA PRO A 587 4.37 -21.75 -7.67
C PRO A 587 5.64 -22.56 -7.37
N LYS A 588 5.48 -23.71 -6.71
CA LYS A 588 6.57 -24.62 -6.32
C LYS A 588 6.47 -25.93 -7.10
N THR A 589 7.48 -26.26 -7.89
CA THR A 589 7.60 -27.54 -8.58
C THR A 589 8.25 -28.57 -7.66
N ILE A 590 7.72 -29.78 -7.65
CA ILE A 590 8.17 -30.91 -6.83
C ILE A 590 8.45 -32.10 -7.75
N VAL A 591 9.64 -32.68 -7.62
CA VAL A 591 10.03 -33.92 -8.29
C VAL A 591 10.54 -34.88 -7.21
N GLY A 592 9.97 -36.06 -7.10
CA GLY A 592 10.36 -37.02 -6.08
C GLY A 592 10.41 -38.45 -6.59
N LEU A 593 11.27 -39.23 -5.96
CA LEU A 593 11.45 -40.66 -6.18
C LEU A 593 11.66 -41.34 -4.83
N SER A 594 10.84 -42.34 -4.53
CA SER A 594 10.97 -43.20 -3.36
C SER A 594 11.09 -44.65 -3.80
N SER A 595 11.91 -45.44 -3.13
CA SER A 595 12.00 -46.88 -3.37
C SER A 595 12.05 -47.66 -2.07
N THR A 596 11.28 -48.73 -1.98
CA THR A 596 11.24 -49.65 -0.83
C THR A 596 11.59 -51.05 -1.29
N TYR A 597 12.66 -51.62 -0.77
CA TYR A 597 13.05 -53.01 -1.00
C TYR A 597 12.68 -53.87 0.21
N ARG A 598 11.74 -54.81 0.03
CA ARG A 598 11.28 -55.72 1.09
C ARG A 598 12.20 -56.94 1.19
N LEU A 599 12.74 -57.22 2.37
CA LEU A 599 13.60 -58.37 2.66
C LEU A 599 12.78 -59.56 3.24
N GLY A 600 11.51 -59.70 2.84
CA GLY A 600 10.59 -60.70 3.38
C GLY A 600 10.28 -60.46 4.86
N SER A 601 10.36 -61.50 5.70
CA SER A 601 10.16 -61.40 7.15
C SER A 601 11.32 -60.74 7.90
N HIS A 602 12.44 -60.45 7.21
CA HIS A 602 13.66 -59.91 7.82
C HIS A 602 13.72 -58.37 7.83
N GLY A 603 12.77 -57.68 7.20
CA GLY A 603 12.68 -56.21 7.24
C GLY A 603 12.57 -55.52 5.89
N ARG A 604 12.96 -54.25 5.83
CA ARG A 604 12.95 -53.41 4.62
C ARG A 604 14.08 -52.38 4.58
N VAL A 605 14.41 -51.96 3.36
CA VAL A 605 15.31 -50.83 3.07
C VAL A 605 14.55 -49.84 2.20
N ASP A 606 14.60 -48.57 2.60
CA ASP A 606 13.88 -47.48 1.98
C ASP A 606 14.88 -46.42 1.51
N ALA A 607 14.66 -45.84 0.34
CA ALA A 607 15.44 -44.71 -0.17
C ALA A 607 14.49 -43.64 -0.71
N LEU A 608 14.81 -42.36 -0.49
CA LEU A 608 14.07 -41.22 -0.99
C LEU A 608 15.02 -40.22 -1.65
N GLY A 609 14.59 -39.62 -2.75
CA GLY A 609 15.11 -38.36 -3.29
C GLY A 609 13.95 -37.43 -3.63
N LEU A 610 14.03 -36.17 -3.20
CA LEU A 610 13.02 -35.15 -3.41
C LEU A 610 13.71 -33.84 -3.78
N PHE A 611 13.30 -33.24 -4.90
CA PHE A 611 13.71 -31.93 -5.36
C PHE A 611 12.50 -31.00 -5.39
N GLN A 612 12.67 -29.80 -4.87
CA GLN A 612 11.65 -28.77 -4.82
C GLN A 612 12.23 -27.45 -5.33
N GLN A 613 11.48 -26.70 -6.12
CA GLN A 613 11.91 -25.40 -6.64
C GLN A 613 10.74 -24.44 -6.78
N GLU A 614 10.88 -23.24 -6.21
CA GLU A 614 9.94 -22.14 -6.32
C GLU A 614 10.24 -21.26 -7.54
N GLN A 615 9.20 -20.59 -8.05
CA GLN A 615 9.31 -19.64 -9.15
C GLN A 615 8.86 -18.25 -8.70
N SER A 616 9.72 -17.24 -8.84
CA SER A 616 9.31 -15.87 -8.52
C SER A 616 8.27 -15.34 -9.50
N VAL A 617 7.29 -14.60 -8.97
CA VAL A 617 6.33 -13.81 -9.75
C VAL A 617 6.94 -12.52 -10.29
N PHE A 618 8.10 -12.11 -9.77
CA PHE A 618 8.84 -10.94 -10.21
C PHE A 618 9.83 -11.28 -11.32
N THR A 619 10.05 -10.33 -12.22
CA THR A 619 11.15 -10.41 -13.21
C THR A 619 12.49 -10.10 -12.55
N ARG A 620 12.50 -9.20 -11.56
CA ARG A 620 13.63 -8.85 -10.68
C ARG A 620 13.23 -9.09 -9.21
N PRO A 621 13.47 -10.29 -8.65
CA PRO A 621 13.08 -10.58 -7.27
C PRO A 621 13.89 -9.75 -6.28
N GLN A 622 13.19 -9.00 -5.43
CA GLN A 622 13.80 -8.24 -4.34
C GLN A 622 14.32 -9.15 -3.22
N LEU A 623 15.25 -8.65 -2.41
CA LEU A 623 15.82 -9.37 -1.26
C LEU A 623 14.71 -9.80 -0.29
N GLY A 624 14.63 -11.10 0.01
CA GLY A 624 13.54 -11.72 0.79
C GLY A 624 12.40 -12.32 -0.04
N PHE A 625 12.31 -11.98 -1.33
CA PHE A 625 11.34 -12.53 -2.29
C PHE A 625 12.00 -13.44 -3.34
N GLU A 626 13.23 -13.89 -3.08
CA GLU A 626 13.94 -14.83 -3.94
C GLU A 626 13.24 -16.18 -3.95
N PRO A 627 13.18 -16.85 -5.12
CA PRO A 627 12.73 -18.23 -5.13
C PRO A 627 13.69 -19.09 -4.30
N GLN A 628 13.20 -20.17 -3.69
CA GLN A 628 14.04 -21.16 -3.01
C GLN A 628 13.96 -22.52 -3.71
N ALA A 629 15.02 -23.32 -3.58
CA ALA A 629 15.05 -24.70 -4.03
C ALA A 629 15.68 -25.60 -2.97
N HIS A 630 15.21 -26.83 -2.84
CA HIS A 630 15.72 -27.76 -1.84
C HIS A 630 15.81 -29.17 -2.43
N PHE A 631 16.93 -29.84 -2.18
CA PHE A 631 17.06 -31.27 -2.42
C PHE A 631 17.14 -32.00 -1.08
N ILE A 632 16.35 -33.05 -0.91
CA ILE A 632 16.36 -33.94 0.26
C ILE A 632 16.55 -35.35 -0.28
N GLY A 633 17.51 -36.09 0.27
CA GLY A 633 17.70 -37.49 -0.05
C GLY A 633 18.03 -38.29 1.19
N GLY A 634 17.72 -39.58 1.22
CA GLY A 634 18.08 -40.40 2.36
C GLY A 634 17.77 -41.87 2.16
N VAL A 635 18.31 -42.67 3.08
CA VAL A 635 18.11 -44.12 3.17
C VAL A 635 17.74 -44.47 4.60
N SER A 636 16.67 -45.23 4.77
CA SER A 636 16.26 -45.79 6.06
C SER A 636 16.15 -47.31 5.98
N THR A 637 16.35 -47.98 7.10
CA THR A 637 16.30 -49.43 7.23
C THR A 637 15.49 -49.79 8.46
N GLU A 638 14.74 -50.88 8.35
CA GLU A 638 14.01 -51.48 9.47
C GLU A 638 14.18 -53.00 9.34
N LEU A 639 15.13 -53.54 10.10
CA LEU A 639 15.51 -54.95 10.06
C LEU A 639 14.95 -55.66 11.29
N ALA A 640 14.26 -56.77 11.09
CA ALA A 640 13.66 -57.57 12.14
C ALA A 640 14.38 -58.93 12.26
N PHE A 641 14.87 -59.22 13.46
CA PHE A 641 15.52 -60.46 13.82
C PHE A 641 14.69 -61.17 14.89
N GLN A 642 14.61 -62.50 14.82
CA GLN A 642 13.94 -63.32 15.84
C GLN A 642 15.00 -64.20 16.53
N PRO A 643 15.76 -63.65 17.50
CA PRO A 643 16.83 -64.40 18.15
C PRO A 643 16.26 -65.46 19.09
N THR A 644 16.13 -66.69 18.60
CA THR A 644 15.64 -67.84 19.39
C THR A 644 16.56 -68.19 20.57
N GLY A 645 17.80 -67.71 20.57
CA GLY A 645 18.74 -67.87 21.69
C GLY A 645 18.28 -67.14 22.96
N ILE A 646 17.64 -65.98 22.84
CA ILE A 646 17.12 -65.20 23.98
C ILE A 646 15.89 -65.87 24.56
N THR A 647 14.97 -66.32 23.70
CA THR A 647 13.77 -67.07 24.13
C THR A 647 14.17 -68.32 24.90
N ARG A 648 15.14 -69.10 24.37
CA ARG A 648 15.65 -70.30 25.05
C ARG A 648 16.41 -70.02 26.35
N ALA A 649 17.14 -68.92 26.43
CA ALA A 649 17.85 -68.54 27.65
C ALA A 649 16.88 -68.13 28.78
N LEU A 650 15.78 -67.45 28.44
CA LEU A 650 14.74 -67.08 29.40
C LEU A 650 13.89 -68.27 29.85
N ASP A 651 13.60 -69.20 28.95
CA ASP A 651 12.87 -70.45 29.24
C ASP A 651 13.68 -71.43 30.11
N ALA A 652 15.01 -71.27 30.17
CA ALA A 652 15.90 -72.06 31.02
C ALA A 652 15.97 -71.56 32.48
N LEU A 653 15.36 -70.41 32.82
CA LEU A 653 15.32 -69.89 34.18
C LEU A 653 14.20 -70.57 34.98
N PRO A 654 14.49 -71.14 36.16
CA PRO A 654 13.46 -71.79 36.98
C PRO A 654 12.38 -70.76 37.38
N LEU A 655 11.10 -71.16 37.26
CA LEU A 655 9.87 -70.39 37.52
C LEU A 655 9.34 -69.51 36.36
N ILE A 656 10.01 -69.48 35.18
CA ILE A 656 9.55 -68.72 34.00
C ILE A 656 9.37 -69.69 32.82
N GLN A 657 8.18 -69.71 32.21
CA GLN A 657 7.91 -70.44 30.96
C GLN A 657 7.55 -69.45 29.86
N THR A 658 8.35 -69.41 28.79
CA THR A 658 8.18 -68.43 27.70
C THR A 658 8.00 -69.13 26.36
N THR A 659 6.75 -69.20 25.88
CA THR A 659 6.38 -69.74 24.56
C THR A 659 6.29 -68.66 23.47
N ALA A 660 6.37 -67.39 23.85
CA ALA A 660 6.34 -66.26 22.92
C ALA A 660 7.74 -66.03 22.29
N PRO A 661 7.86 -65.94 20.95
CA PRO A 661 9.14 -65.74 20.29
C PRO A 661 9.74 -64.36 20.60
N SER A 662 11.06 -64.30 20.84
CA SER A 662 11.78 -63.04 21.01
C SER A 662 11.94 -62.33 19.66
N SER A 663 11.66 -61.02 19.63
CA SER A 663 11.90 -60.15 18.47
C SER A 663 12.91 -59.05 18.83
N PHE A 664 13.77 -58.73 17.86
CA PHE A 664 14.77 -57.67 17.95
C PHE A 664 14.74 -56.89 16.64
N THR A 665 14.39 -55.61 16.70
CA THR A 665 14.35 -54.73 15.53
C THR A 665 15.50 -53.74 15.57
N VAL A 666 16.19 -53.57 14.44
CA VAL A 666 17.23 -52.57 14.23
C VAL A 666 16.74 -51.61 13.18
N SER A 667 16.67 -50.33 13.52
CA SER A 667 16.41 -49.26 12.55
C SER A 667 17.63 -48.35 12.43
N GLY A 668 17.92 -47.94 11.21
CA GLY A 668 19.03 -47.03 10.89
C GLY A 668 18.63 -46.09 9.76
N GLU A 669 19.03 -44.83 9.86
CA GLU A 669 18.63 -43.79 8.91
C GLU A 669 19.79 -42.82 8.63
N VAL A 670 19.97 -42.46 7.36
CA VAL A 670 20.89 -41.43 6.90
C VAL A 670 20.15 -40.52 5.93
N ALA A 671 20.18 -39.21 6.17
CA ALA A 671 19.56 -38.21 5.30
C ALA A 671 20.54 -37.08 4.98
N VAL A 672 20.45 -36.55 3.76
CA VAL A 672 21.15 -35.37 3.29
C VAL A 672 20.12 -34.34 2.82
N SER A 673 20.33 -33.09 3.22
CA SER A 673 19.57 -31.96 2.70
C SER A 673 20.55 -30.96 2.10
N ARG A 674 20.24 -30.51 0.88
CA ARG A 674 20.98 -29.46 0.17
C ARG A 674 19.99 -28.34 -0.16
N PRO A 675 19.82 -27.37 0.74
CA PRO A 675 19.05 -26.17 0.46
C PRO A 675 19.84 -25.24 -0.48
N ASN A 676 19.15 -24.71 -1.49
CA ASN A 676 19.58 -23.60 -2.31
C ASN A 676 18.60 -22.43 -2.10
N ALA A 677 18.99 -21.51 -1.22
CA ALA A 677 18.14 -20.38 -0.83
C ALA A 677 17.90 -19.35 -1.97
N ASN A 678 18.64 -19.43 -3.08
CA ASN A 678 18.45 -18.54 -4.22
C ASN A 678 18.95 -19.23 -5.52
N PRO A 679 18.12 -20.03 -6.21
CA PRO A 679 18.46 -20.65 -7.48
C PRO A 679 18.57 -19.63 -8.61
N ALA A 680 18.06 -18.39 -8.44
CA ALA A 680 18.26 -17.32 -9.41
C ALA A 680 19.67 -16.70 -9.35
N GLY A 681 20.42 -16.94 -8.27
CA GLY A 681 21.80 -16.51 -8.09
C GLY A 681 21.98 -15.02 -7.79
N GLN A 682 20.90 -14.23 -7.77
CA GLN A 682 20.91 -12.80 -7.48
C GLN A 682 19.59 -12.37 -6.81
N ALA A 683 19.64 -11.27 -6.08
CA ALA A 683 18.47 -10.61 -5.49
C ALA A 683 18.70 -9.10 -5.54
N TYR A 684 17.63 -8.35 -5.79
CA TYR A 684 17.70 -6.90 -5.89
C TYR A 684 17.51 -6.30 -4.51
N VAL A 685 18.53 -5.55 -4.05
CA VAL A 685 18.45 -4.77 -2.80
C VAL A 685 17.57 -3.55 -3.01
N GLU A 686 17.67 -2.95 -4.19
CA GLU A 686 16.92 -1.81 -4.66
C GLU A 686 16.86 -1.88 -6.19
N GLU A 687 15.72 -1.51 -6.78
CA GLU A 687 15.53 -1.42 -8.23
C GLU A 687 15.08 -0.02 -8.68
N PHE A 688 14.84 0.91 -7.74
CA PHE A 688 14.41 2.29 -7.96
C PHE A 688 13.07 2.44 -8.70
N GLU A 689 12.32 1.36 -8.89
CA GLU A 689 10.98 1.34 -9.52
C GLU A 689 9.87 1.84 -8.60
N GLY A 690 10.16 2.04 -7.31
CA GLY A 690 9.19 2.52 -6.33
C GLY A 690 8.71 3.95 -6.63
N THR A 691 7.40 4.17 -6.54
CA THR A 691 6.78 5.49 -6.80
C THR A 691 6.87 6.48 -5.63
N THR A 692 7.45 6.07 -4.50
CA THR A 692 7.45 6.83 -3.23
C THR A 692 8.07 8.24 -3.32
N GLY A 693 8.88 8.51 -4.35
CA GLY A 693 9.46 9.84 -4.62
C GLY A 693 8.71 10.69 -5.65
N SER A 694 7.69 10.18 -6.36
CA SER A 694 6.97 10.93 -7.40
C SER A 694 5.47 10.93 -7.16
N ARG A 695 4.86 12.13 -7.18
CA ARG A 695 3.43 12.30 -6.99
C ARG A 695 2.79 12.92 -8.22
N VAL A 696 1.69 12.33 -8.68
CA VAL A 696 0.86 12.89 -9.75
C VAL A 696 -0.11 13.89 -9.15
N VAL A 697 -0.16 15.10 -9.70
CA VAL A 697 -1.20 16.08 -9.39
C VAL A 697 -2.43 15.68 -10.21
N SER A 698 -3.57 15.48 -9.54
CA SER A 698 -4.83 15.21 -10.26
C SER A 698 -5.11 16.35 -11.23
N LEU A 699 -5.26 16.01 -12.50
CA LEU A 699 -5.72 16.94 -13.54
C LEU A 699 -7.21 16.77 -13.81
N SER A 700 -7.95 16.14 -12.90
CA SER A 700 -9.41 15.98 -13.03
C SER A 700 -10.11 17.32 -12.84
N GLU A 701 -10.97 17.69 -13.79
CA GLU A 701 -11.77 18.92 -13.75
C GLU A 701 -12.66 19.00 -12.51
N GLN A 702 -13.05 17.85 -11.94
CA GLN A 702 -13.88 17.74 -10.72
C GLN A 702 -13.06 17.90 -9.44
N SER A 703 -11.73 17.85 -9.54
CA SER A 703 -10.85 18.11 -8.39
C SER A 703 -10.58 19.61 -8.21
N PHE A 704 -10.82 20.42 -9.25
CA PHE A 704 -10.69 21.87 -9.23
C PHE A 704 -12.04 22.57 -9.04
N GLN A 705 -12.01 23.64 -8.26
CA GLN A 705 -13.10 24.58 -8.00
C GLN A 705 -12.63 26.00 -8.28
N LEU A 706 -13.53 26.99 -8.27
CA LEU A 706 -13.11 28.39 -8.36
C LEU A 706 -12.18 28.73 -7.19
N GLY A 707 -11.05 29.36 -7.51
CA GLY A 707 -10.05 29.70 -6.52
C GLY A 707 -10.15 31.15 -6.07
N SER A 708 -9.68 31.41 -4.86
CA SER A 708 -9.54 32.76 -4.33
C SER A 708 -8.64 33.66 -5.17
N ARG A 709 -8.87 34.97 -5.01
CA ARG A 709 -7.95 35.98 -5.54
C ARG A 709 -6.58 35.82 -4.87
N PRO A 710 -5.47 35.77 -5.63
CA PRO A 710 -4.15 35.77 -5.01
C PRO A 710 -3.91 37.02 -4.16
N ALA A 711 -3.49 36.84 -2.91
CA ALA A 711 -3.31 37.97 -1.98
C ALA A 711 -2.09 38.85 -2.31
N SER A 712 -1.16 38.33 -3.11
CA SER A 712 0.09 39.00 -3.47
C SER A 712 0.37 38.87 -4.98
N GLY A 713 0.80 39.97 -5.60
CA GLY A 713 1.33 39.99 -6.98
C GLY A 713 2.82 39.64 -7.08
N ARG A 714 3.48 39.25 -5.98
CA ARG A 714 4.92 38.98 -5.95
C ARG A 714 5.32 37.94 -6.99
N GLY A 715 6.39 38.26 -7.72
CA GLY A 715 6.92 37.45 -8.82
C GLY A 715 6.42 37.86 -10.21
N LEU A 716 5.38 38.68 -10.30
CA LEU A 716 4.89 39.25 -11.54
C LEU A 716 5.40 40.68 -11.77
N SER A 717 5.46 41.10 -13.04
CA SER A 717 5.72 42.49 -13.39
C SER A 717 4.43 43.32 -13.36
N ALA A 718 4.56 44.65 -13.34
CA ALA A 718 3.41 45.57 -13.30
C ALA A 718 2.42 45.41 -14.47
N ALA A 719 2.84 44.83 -15.60
CA ALA A 719 1.95 44.58 -16.74
C ALA A 719 0.87 43.51 -16.47
N TYR A 720 1.04 42.71 -15.41
CA TYR A 720 0.16 41.61 -15.03
C TYR A 720 -0.70 41.92 -13.79
N LEU A 721 -0.56 43.13 -13.26
CA LEU A 721 -1.14 43.55 -11.99
C LEU A 721 -1.91 44.86 -12.20
N ALA A 722 -2.86 45.11 -11.31
CA ALA A 722 -3.54 46.39 -11.26
C ALA A 722 -2.57 47.49 -10.80
N SER A 723 -3.01 48.75 -10.92
CA SER A 723 -2.18 49.93 -10.60
C SER A 723 -1.69 49.99 -9.14
N ASP A 724 -2.36 49.29 -8.23
CA ASP A 724 -1.98 49.15 -6.82
C ASP A 724 -0.98 48.00 -6.55
N GLY A 725 -0.56 47.29 -7.60
CA GLY A 725 0.34 46.13 -7.52
C GLY A 725 -0.36 44.83 -7.08
N GLY A 726 -1.68 44.82 -6.98
CA GLY A 726 -2.49 43.66 -6.64
C GLY A 726 -3.26 43.08 -7.82
N PHE A 727 -4.18 42.16 -7.50
CA PHE A 727 -5.18 41.65 -8.44
C PHE A 727 -6.50 42.41 -8.22
N ASP A 728 -6.92 43.23 -9.18
CA ASP A 728 -8.23 43.88 -9.11
C ASP A 728 -9.32 42.86 -9.48
N PRO A 729 -10.38 42.66 -8.68
CA PRO A 729 -11.51 41.82 -9.07
C PRO A 729 -12.12 42.23 -10.42
N ARG A 730 -12.04 43.52 -10.82
CA ARG A 730 -12.54 44.03 -12.11
C ARG A 730 -11.84 43.46 -13.34
N ASP A 731 -10.62 43.00 -13.14
CA ASP A 731 -9.75 42.35 -14.12
C ASP A 731 -9.98 40.83 -14.18
N ALA A 732 -10.90 40.29 -13.35
CA ALA A 732 -11.23 38.88 -13.38
C ALA A 732 -12.03 38.51 -14.64
N ALA A 733 -11.47 37.62 -15.46
CA ALA A 733 -12.12 37.08 -16.65
C ALA A 733 -12.68 35.67 -16.38
N ALA A 734 -13.58 35.19 -17.24
CA ALA A 734 -14.07 33.82 -17.13
C ALA A 734 -12.98 32.80 -17.51
N LEU A 735 -12.81 31.76 -16.71
CA LEU A 735 -11.92 30.63 -16.97
C LEU A 735 -12.75 29.35 -17.05
N VAL A 736 -12.57 28.61 -18.13
CA VAL A 736 -13.20 27.29 -18.32
C VAL A 736 -12.12 26.24 -18.22
N TRP A 737 -12.35 25.19 -17.42
CA TRP A 737 -11.44 24.06 -17.30
C TRP A 737 -12.16 22.73 -17.57
N GLN A 738 -11.57 21.89 -18.43
CA GLN A 738 -12.25 20.70 -18.98
C GLN A 738 -11.28 19.51 -19.12
N ASN A 739 -11.77 18.28 -19.01
CA ASN A 739 -11.02 17.08 -19.40
C ASN A 739 -11.42 16.55 -20.77
N GLY A 740 -12.72 16.41 -21.03
CA GLY A 740 -13.27 15.96 -22.30
C GLY A 740 -13.74 17.15 -23.13
N VAL A 741 -13.10 17.38 -24.27
CA VAL A 741 -13.46 18.49 -25.18
C VAL A 741 -13.73 17.98 -26.58
N GLN A 742 -14.59 18.69 -27.30
CA GLN A 742 -14.78 18.52 -28.74
C GLN A 742 -14.14 19.67 -29.51
N ILE A 743 -13.39 19.34 -30.56
CA ILE A 743 -12.90 20.30 -31.56
C ILE A 743 -13.52 19.91 -32.90
N GLY A 744 -14.33 20.80 -33.49
CA GLY A 744 -15.04 20.51 -34.75
C GLY A 744 -15.99 19.31 -34.66
N ASN A 745 -16.70 19.15 -33.55
CA ASN A 745 -17.58 18.01 -33.21
C ASN A 745 -16.88 16.65 -33.09
N GLN A 746 -15.55 16.60 -33.00
CA GLN A 746 -14.81 15.37 -32.73
C GLN A 746 -14.24 15.40 -31.30
N PRO A 747 -14.45 14.34 -30.48
CA PRO A 747 -13.85 14.25 -29.16
C PRO A 747 -12.33 14.15 -29.29
N VAL A 748 -11.61 14.88 -28.45
CA VAL A 748 -10.14 14.84 -28.40
C VAL A 748 -9.72 13.95 -27.24
N GLU A 749 -9.06 12.85 -27.57
CA GLU A 749 -8.48 11.90 -26.62
C GLU A 749 -6.99 11.75 -26.89
N PHE A 750 -6.19 11.58 -25.84
CA PHE A 750 -4.78 11.28 -25.95
C PHE A 750 -4.49 9.97 -25.23
N GLU A 751 -3.75 9.07 -25.86
CA GLU A 751 -3.06 8.00 -25.16
C GLU A 751 -1.75 8.54 -24.57
N PRO A 752 -1.16 7.91 -23.54
CA PRO A 752 0.11 8.36 -22.97
C PRO A 752 1.20 8.62 -24.03
N ARG A 753 1.28 7.76 -25.05
CA ARG A 753 2.22 7.86 -26.18
C ARG A 753 1.97 9.04 -27.13
N ASP A 754 0.75 9.56 -27.16
CA ASP A 754 0.41 10.74 -27.96
C ASP A 754 0.90 12.03 -27.29
N ILE A 755 1.14 12.00 -25.97
CA ILE A 755 1.75 13.09 -25.21
C ILE A 755 3.27 12.92 -25.21
N ASP A 756 3.75 11.74 -24.82
CA ASP A 756 5.17 11.41 -24.74
C ASP A 756 5.50 10.15 -25.52
N SER A 757 6.15 10.33 -26.65
CA SER A 757 6.51 9.26 -27.58
C SER A 757 7.56 8.27 -27.03
N SER A 758 8.20 8.55 -25.89
CA SER A 758 9.14 7.60 -25.25
C SER A 758 8.44 6.49 -24.48
N ILE A 759 7.15 6.63 -24.17
CA ILE A 759 6.42 5.68 -23.31
C ILE A 759 6.24 4.35 -24.02
N VAL A 760 6.57 3.27 -23.30
CA VAL A 760 6.27 1.89 -23.71
C VAL A 760 5.19 1.32 -22.79
N LEU A 761 4.14 0.74 -23.37
CA LEU A 761 3.05 0.08 -22.64
C LEU A 761 3.05 -1.43 -22.90
N THR A 762 2.64 -2.22 -21.91
CA THR A 762 2.31 -3.65 -22.06
C THR A 762 0.89 -3.93 -21.56
N GLY A 763 0.27 -5.02 -22.01
CA GLY A 763 -1.15 -5.34 -21.76
C GLY A 763 -2.04 -5.08 -22.98
N THR A 764 -3.33 -5.39 -22.88
CA THR A 764 -4.26 -5.34 -24.03
C THR A 764 -5.25 -4.17 -24.02
N ALA A 765 -5.30 -3.35 -22.96
CA ALA A 765 -6.20 -2.19 -22.90
C ALA A 765 -5.66 -0.96 -23.61
N ARG A 766 -6.58 -0.20 -24.21
CA ARG A 766 -6.37 1.21 -24.59
C ARG A 766 -6.47 2.06 -23.33
N GLN A 767 -5.44 2.84 -23.02
CA GLN A 767 -5.42 3.75 -21.87
C GLN A 767 -5.47 5.19 -22.38
N ILE A 768 -6.50 5.92 -21.98
CA ILE A 768 -6.63 7.36 -22.26
C ILE A 768 -6.02 8.15 -21.11
N GLU A 769 -5.18 9.13 -21.44
CA GLU A 769 -4.55 10.05 -20.50
C GLU A 769 -5.48 11.23 -20.21
N ARG A 770 -5.56 11.61 -18.94
CA ARG A 770 -6.38 12.75 -18.52
C ARG A 770 -5.60 14.05 -18.70
N VAL A 771 -6.18 14.98 -19.47
CA VAL A 771 -5.61 16.30 -19.78
C VAL A 771 -6.52 17.38 -19.22
N LEU A 772 -5.96 18.42 -18.60
CA LEU A 772 -6.71 19.59 -18.15
C LEU A 772 -6.59 20.72 -19.19
N TRP A 773 -7.65 20.93 -19.96
CA TRP A 773 -7.79 22.06 -20.86
C TRP A 773 -8.18 23.30 -20.07
N LEU A 774 -7.50 24.42 -20.28
CA LEU A 774 -7.86 25.72 -19.71
C LEU A 774 -8.13 26.72 -20.85
N SER A 775 -9.22 27.46 -20.72
CA SER A 775 -9.60 28.56 -21.62
C SER A 775 -9.87 29.82 -20.81
N LEU A 776 -9.02 30.84 -20.95
CA LEU A 776 -9.24 32.16 -20.39
C LEU A 776 -9.94 33.04 -21.43
N LYS A 777 -11.16 33.48 -21.10
CA LYS A 777 -12.01 34.25 -22.01
C LYS A 777 -11.54 35.70 -22.18
N PRO A 778 -11.87 36.35 -23.32
CA PRO A 778 -11.88 37.81 -23.44
C PRO A 778 -12.60 38.45 -22.26
N ASP A 779 -12.13 39.60 -21.79
CA ASP A 779 -12.83 40.35 -20.72
C ASP A 779 -14.24 40.80 -21.14
N THR A 780 -14.52 40.82 -22.44
CA THR A 780 -15.79 41.20 -23.07
C THR A 780 -16.88 40.11 -23.05
N VAL A 781 -16.57 38.86 -22.70
CA VAL A 781 -17.48 37.72 -22.82
C VAL A 781 -17.62 36.98 -21.49
N GLY A 782 -18.87 36.66 -21.11
CA GLY A 782 -19.18 35.80 -19.96
C GLY A 782 -20.46 34.99 -20.14
N GLY A 783 -20.78 34.17 -19.14
CA GLY A 783 -22.02 33.39 -19.04
C GLY A 783 -22.16 32.26 -20.08
N ALA A 784 -23.05 31.29 -19.80
CA ALA A 784 -23.29 30.18 -20.74
C ALA A 784 -23.82 30.70 -22.10
N PRO A 785 -23.30 30.22 -23.24
CA PRO A 785 -23.77 30.63 -24.55
C PRO A 785 -25.22 30.17 -24.80
N ALA A 786 -25.88 30.77 -25.79
CA ALA A 786 -27.21 30.35 -26.20
C ALA A 786 -27.18 28.95 -26.82
N PRO A 787 -27.94 27.96 -26.30
CA PRO A 787 -27.88 26.57 -26.79
C PRO A 787 -28.24 26.40 -28.27
N SER A 788 -29.06 27.30 -28.82
CA SER A 788 -29.54 27.25 -30.20
C SER A 788 -28.61 27.94 -31.21
N THR A 789 -27.81 28.92 -30.79
CA THR A 789 -27.03 29.78 -31.69
C THR A 789 -25.53 29.80 -31.39
N GLY A 790 -25.10 29.32 -30.22
CA GLY A 790 -23.71 29.42 -29.75
C GLY A 790 -23.25 30.84 -29.44
N ALA A 791 -24.12 31.85 -29.56
CA ALA A 791 -23.78 33.24 -29.30
C ALA A 791 -23.61 33.50 -27.80
N PRO A 792 -22.69 34.39 -27.39
CA PRO A 792 -22.57 34.82 -26.00
C PRO A 792 -23.86 35.46 -25.50
N ARG A 793 -24.34 35.05 -24.32
CA ARG A 793 -25.53 35.64 -23.69
C ARG A 793 -25.19 36.85 -22.83
N TRP A 794 -23.94 36.97 -22.39
CA TRP A 794 -23.44 38.09 -21.61
C TRP A 794 -22.25 38.71 -22.32
N LEU A 795 -22.43 39.96 -22.71
CA LEU A 795 -21.41 40.80 -23.35
C LEU A 795 -21.18 42.03 -22.48
N ARG A 796 -19.92 42.45 -22.38
CA ARG A 796 -19.53 43.70 -21.71
C ARG A 796 -18.48 44.47 -22.53
N PRO A 797 -18.37 45.80 -22.35
CA PRO A 797 -17.28 46.58 -22.92
C PRO A 797 -15.92 46.13 -22.38
N HIS A 798 -14.90 46.23 -23.21
CA HIS A 798 -13.51 46.01 -22.81
C HIS A 798 -13.07 47.05 -21.77
N THR A 799 -12.33 46.61 -20.76
CA THR A 799 -11.76 47.44 -19.70
C THR A 799 -10.24 47.34 -19.76
N PRO A 800 -9.50 48.46 -19.96
CA PRO A 800 -8.04 48.42 -19.99
C PRO A 800 -7.46 47.87 -18.68
N GLY A 801 -6.65 46.82 -18.75
CA GLY A 801 -6.15 46.11 -17.57
C GLY A 801 -5.77 44.65 -17.87
N PRO A 802 -4.96 44.01 -17.02
CA PRO A 802 -4.63 42.60 -17.16
C PRO A 802 -5.90 41.73 -17.02
N ARG A 803 -5.82 40.47 -17.41
CA ARG A 803 -6.85 39.47 -17.14
C ARG A 803 -6.31 38.37 -16.25
N TRP A 804 -7.10 37.95 -15.27
CA TRP A 804 -6.71 36.84 -14.40
C TRP A 804 -7.89 35.99 -13.95
N ARG A 805 -7.60 34.72 -13.61
CA ARG A 805 -8.56 33.84 -12.94
C ARG A 805 -7.87 32.69 -12.22
N SER A 806 -8.36 32.32 -11.05
CA SER A 806 -7.83 31.22 -10.23
C SER A 806 -8.80 30.03 -10.19
N ILE A 807 -8.22 28.83 -10.17
CA ILE A 807 -8.88 27.59 -9.75
C ILE A 807 -8.04 26.92 -8.66
N THR A 808 -8.70 26.24 -7.74
CA THR A 808 -8.03 25.60 -6.60
C THR A 808 -8.46 24.15 -6.48
N GLN A 809 -7.51 23.30 -6.10
CA GLN A 809 -7.76 21.91 -5.72
C GLN A 809 -7.11 21.63 -4.37
N ALA A 810 -7.81 20.95 -3.47
CA ALA A 810 -7.22 20.34 -2.28
C ALA A 810 -6.32 19.14 -2.69
N LEU A 811 -5.07 19.13 -2.23
CA LEU A 811 -4.12 18.04 -2.47
C LEU A 811 -4.34 16.86 -1.52
N ASP A 812 -5.00 17.11 -0.40
CA ASP A 812 -5.58 16.13 0.50
C ASP A 812 -6.93 16.67 1.00
N ARG A 813 -8.01 15.90 0.80
CA ARG A 813 -9.38 16.29 1.21
C ARG A 813 -9.62 16.15 2.71
N SER A 814 -8.70 15.54 3.46
CA SER A 814 -8.74 15.48 4.92
C SER A 814 -8.49 16.84 5.59
N GLY A 815 -7.95 17.82 4.85
CA GLY A 815 -7.51 19.11 5.39
C GLY A 815 -6.11 19.06 6.05
N LEU A 816 -5.48 17.88 6.17
CA LEU A 816 -4.18 17.72 6.81
C LEU A 816 -2.99 18.06 5.91
N GLY A 817 -3.21 18.02 4.61
CA GLY A 817 -2.19 18.31 3.61
C GLY A 817 -1.21 17.15 3.40
N VAL A 818 -0.20 17.43 2.58
CA VAL A 818 0.72 16.42 2.04
C VAL A 818 2.18 16.83 2.20
N ASP A 819 3.04 15.82 2.32
CA ASP A 819 4.48 16.03 2.40
C ASP A 819 5.09 16.19 0.99
N LEU A 820 5.49 17.42 0.67
CA LEU A 820 6.26 17.80 -0.51
C LEU A 820 7.73 18.08 -0.19
N SER A 821 8.20 17.79 1.03
CA SER A 821 9.57 18.09 1.47
C SER A 821 10.64 17.30 0.72
N THR A 822 10.29 16.19 0.06
CA THR A 822 11.19 15.36 -0.77
C THR A 822 11.14 15.69 -2.26
N VAL A 823 10.24 16.60 -2.67
CA VAL A 823 10.10 17.01 -4.08
C VAL A 823 11.26 17.90 -4.50
N GLU A 824 11.83 17.63 -5.67
CA GLU A 824 12.94 18.41 -6.25
C GLU A 824 12.56 19.11 -7.56
N TYR A 825 11.63 18.52 -8.33
CA TYR A 825 11.17 19.10 -9.60
C TYR A 825 9.64 19.06 -9.70
N LEU A 826 9.10 20.08 -10.35
CA LEU A 826 7.75 20.07 -10.90
C LEU A 826 7.85 19.85 -12.41
N GLU A 827 7.26 18.78 -12.91
CA GLU A 827 7.21 18.45 -14.34
C GLU A 827 5.78 18.43 -14.85
N PHE A 828 5.54 18.99 -16.04
CA PHE A 828 4.25 18.87 -16.72
C PHE A 828 4.39 19.12 -18.21
N TRP A 829 3.47 18.56 -18.97
CA TRP A 829 3.35 18.78 -20.41
C TRP A 829 2.36 19.90 -20.69
N VAL A 830 2.72 20.79 -21.61
CA VAL A 830 1.81 21.84 -22.12
C VAL A 830 1.56 21.59 -23.61
N LEU A 831 0.29 21.53 -24.01
CA LEU A 831 -0.08 21.51 -25.42
C LEU A 831 -0.13 22.95 -25.95
N GLU A 832 0.69 23.24 -26.94
CA GLU A 832 0.70 24.53 -27.62
C GLU A 832 0.37 24.35 -29.10
N ASP A 833 -0.33 25.32 -29.68
CA ASP A 833 -0.56 25.36 -31.12
C ASP A 833 0.70 25.81 -31.88
N GLU A 834 0.73 25.59 -33.19
CA GLU A 834 1.85 26.01 -34.05
C GLU A 834 2.25 27.49 -33.91
N ARG A 835 1.28 28.38 -33.62
CA ARG A 835 1.54 29.82 -33.44
C ARG A 835 1.94 30.19 -32.01
N ARG A 836 1.92 29.23 -31.08
CA ARG A 836 2.12 29.42 -29.63
C ARG A 836 1.34 30.63 -29.12
N THR A 837 0.04 30.66 -29.40
CA THR A 837 -0.84 31.83 -29.19
C THR A 837 -0.84 32.27 -27.72
N ALA A 838 -0.91 31.35 -26.77
CA ALA A 838 -0.89 31.68 -25.35
C ALA A 838 0.47 32.27 -24.91
N ALA A 839 1.59 31.71 -25.38
CA ALA A 839 2.93 32.23 -25.11
C ALA A 839 3.18 33.59 -25.77
N THR A 840 2.78 33.77 -27.03
CA THR A 840 2.95 35.04 -27.79
C THR A 840 2.09 36.17 -27.22
N ARG A 841 0.99 35.86 -26.53
CA ARG A 841 0.17 36.81 -25.78
C ARG A 841 0.63 37.03 -24.33
N GLY A 842 1.79 36.47 -23.97
CA GLY A 842 2.41 36.70 -22.65
C GLY A 842 1.68 36.01 -21.50
N ALA A 843 0.83 35.01 -21.75
CA ALA A 843 0.12 34.31 -20.69
C ALA A 843 1.09 33.62 -19.72
N THR A 844 0.79 33.71 -18.43
CA THR A 844 1.61 33.21 -17.32
C THR A 844 0.75 32.38 -16.38
N LEU A 845 1.26 31.22 -15.96
CA LEU A 845 0.66 30.39 -14.93
C LEU A 845 1.32 30.69 -13.58
N LEU A 846 0.52 30.96 -12.56
CA LEU A 846 0.95 30.90 -11.17
C LEU A 846 0.51 29.56 -10.59
N LEU A 847 1.43 28.86 -9.95
CA LEU A 847 1.16 27.60 -9.25
C LEU A 847 1.52 27.79 -7.78
N ASP A 848 0.50 27.94 -6.95
CA ASP A 848 0.63 28.18 -5.51
C ASP A 848 0.37 26.88 -4.75
N PHE A 849 1.41 26.33 -4.13
CA PHE A 849 1.31 25.17 -3.26
C PHE A 849 1.34 25.62 -1.80
N GLY A 850 0.28 25.38 -1.04
CA GLY A 850 0.28 25.66 0.40
C GLY A 850 -1.12 25.78 0.99
N THR A 851 -1.28 26.69 1.95
CA THR A 851 -2.59 27.10 2.48
C THR A 851 -3.06 28.35 1.74
N VAL A 852 -4.10 28.21 0.92
CA VAL A 852 -4.68 29.30 0.14
C VAL A 852 -5.97 29.77 0.79
N PHE A 853 -6.33 31.04 0.62
CA PHE A 853 -7.65 31.51 1.04
C PHE A 853 -8.77 30.83 0.25
N GLU A 854 -9.96 30.84 0.84
CA GLU A 854 -11.16 30.17 0.30
C GLU A 854 -12.12 31.15 -0.39
N ASP A 855 -11.98 32.46 -0.13
CA ASP A 855 -12.84 33.53 -0.67
C ASP A 855 -12.64 33.70 -2.18
N ALA A 856 -13.39 32.88 -2.94
CA ALA A 856 -13.46 33.01 -4.37
C ALA A 856 -14.47 34.10 -4.73
N VAL A 857 -14.18 34.75 -5.84
CA VAL A 857 -15.04 35.79 -6.39
C VAL A 857 -15.39 35.39 -7.79
N ALA A 858 -16.61 35.63 -8.23
CA ALA A 858 -17.01 35.40 -9.62
C ALA A 858 -17.59 36.65 -10.27
N PRO A 859 -17.24 36.93 -11.54
CA PRO A 859 -17.90 37.96 -12.30
C PRO A 859 -19.32 37.47 -12.64
N ALA A 860 -20.31 38.32 -12.44
CA ALA A 860 -21.71 38.10 -12.83
C ALA A 860 -22.28 39.36 -13.52
N PRO A 861 -23.33 39.24 -14.36
CA PRO A 861 -24.03 40.39 -14.92
C PRO A 861 -24.78 41.16 -13.82
N ASP A 862 -24.76 42.48 -13.86
CA ASP A 862 -25.55 43.31 -12.93
C ASP A 862 -27.00 43.50 -13.41
N SER A 863 -27.25 43.28 -14.70
CA SER A 863 -28.52 43.55 -15.35
C SER A 863 -28.82 42.56 -16.48
N PHE A 864 -30.11 42.39 -16.79
CA PHE A 864 -30.56 41.66 -17.96
C PHE A 864 -31.73 42.37 -18.64
N ARG A 865 -31.93 42.08 -19.91
CA ARG A 865 -33.08 42.54 -20.69
C ARG A 865 -33.74 41.36 -21.40
N VAL A 866 -35.05 41.24 -21.25
CA VAL A 866 -35.86 40.26 -22.00
C VAL A 866 -36.22 40.85 -23.36
N LEU A 867 -35.80 40.18 -24.43
CA LEU A 867 -36.07 40.51 -25.83
C LEU A 867 -36.86 39.37 -26.47
N GLY A 868 -38.20 39.46 -26.44
CA GLY A 868 -39.06 38.37 -26.89
C GLY A 868 -38.91 37.13 -26.00
N SER A 869 -38.47 36.01 -26.56
CA SER A 869 -38.15 34.77 -25.82
C SER A 869 -36.71 34.71 -25.30
N ASP A 870 -35.84 35.64 -25.70
CA ASP A 870 -34.42 35.63 -25.36
C ASP A 870 -34.11 36.58 -24.21
N THR A 871 -33.13 36.23 -23.40
CA THR A 871 -32.60 37.06 -22.31
C THR A 871 -31.15 37.39 -22.62
N VAL A 872 -30.83 38.69 -22.64
CA VAL A 872 -29.47 39.19 -22.82
C VAL A 872 -29.01 39.81 -21.52
N PHE A 873 -27.82 39.45 -21.08
CA PHE A 873 -27.20 39.92 -19.85
C PHE A 873 -26.14 40.97 -20.14
N THR A 874 -26.04 41.99 -19.29
CA THR A 874 -25.12 43.12 -19.44
C THR A 874 -24.55 43.56 -18.10
N GLY A 875 -23.55 44.44 -18.18
CA GLY A 875 -22.89 45.01 -17.01
C GLY A 875 -22.02 44.01 -16.25
N LEU A 876 -21.61 44.37 -15.04
CA LEU A 876 -20.64 43.62 -14.25
C LEU A 876 -20.80 43.88 -12.76
N GLN A 877 -20.92 42.81 -12.00
CA GLN A 877 -20.81 42.78 -10.55
C GLN A 877 -19.93 41.60 -10.11
N PHE A 878 -19.48 41.63 -8.86
CA PHE A 878 -18.72 40.55 -8.23
C PHE A 878 -19.55 39.92 -7.14
N VAL A 879 -19.67 38.60 -7.17
CA VAL A 879 -20.40 37.81 -6.17
C VAL A 879 -19.44 36.88 -5.44
N GLY A 880 -19.77 36.53 -4.19
CA GLY A 880 -19.00 35.64 -3.31
C GLY A 880 -18.17 36.34 -2.24
N ALA A 881 -17.69 37.56 -2.50
CA ALA A 881 -16.74 38.25 -1.62
C ALA A 881 -17.17 38.29 -0.14
N GLY A 882 -16.34 37.70 0.72
CA GLY A 882 -16.51 37.69 2.17
C GLY A 882 -17.63 36.78 2.70
N ARG A 883 -18.15 35.87 1.87
CA ARG A 883 -19.18 34.89 2.24
C ARG A 883 -18.70 33.49 1.87
N LEU A 884 -18.82 32.54 2.79
CA LEU A 884 -18.61 31.13 2.45
C LEU A 884 -19.68 30.64 1.50
N ASP A 885 -19.33 30.40 0.23
CA ASP A 885 -20.22 29.78 -0.74
C ASP A 885 -20.04 28.26 -0.77
N THR A 886 -21.06 27.53 -0.29
CA THR A 886 -21.06 26.07 -0.27
C THR A 886 -22.46 25.50 -0.46
N GLU A 887 -22.53 24.39 -1.19
CA GLU A 887 -23.74 23.55 -1.30
C GLU A 887 -23.82 22.48 -0.21
N LYS A 888 -22.89 22.45 0.75
CA LYS A 888 -23.03 21.58 1.92
C LYS A 888 -24.14 22.08 2.84
N ASP A 889 -24.86 21.15 3.45
CA ASP A 889 -25.69 21.48 4.60
C ASP A 889 -24.80 21.93 5.76
N THR A 890 -25.00 23.15 6.24
CA THR A 890 -24.15 23.75 7.28
C THR A 890 -24.24 23.06 8.65
N LEU A 891 -25.27 22.24 8.89
CA LEU A 891 -25.50 21.55 10.16
C LEU A 891 -24.95 20.12 10.15
N ALA A 892 -25.22 19.37 9.09
CA ALA A 892 -24.77 18.00 8.89
C ALA A 892 -23.37 17.92 8.25
N ASN A 893 -22.93 18.98 7.57
CA ASN A 893 -21.75 19.01 6.70
C ASN A 893 -21.83 17.95 5.58
N VAL A 894 -23.01 17.81 4.97
CA VAL A 894 -23.32 16.79 3.94
C VAL A 894 -23.92 17.43 2.69
N PHE A 895 -23.57 16.90 1.53
CA PHE A 895 -24.12 17.29 0.23
C PHE A 895 -25.17 16.28 -0.25
N ASN A 896 -26.34 16.78 -0.65
CA ASN A 896 -27.38 15.99 -1.32
C ASN A 896 -27.72 16.65 -2.65
N ALA A 897 -27.29 16.05 -3.76
CA ALA A 897 -27.51 16.57 -5.10
C ALA A 897 -28.98 16.81 -5.48
N ALA A 898 -29.95 16.14 -4.85
CA ALA A 898 -31.36 16.37 -5.14
C ALA A 898 -31.91 17.67 -4.50
N VAL A 899 -31.23 18.18 -3.47
CA VAL A 899 -31.73 19.28 -2.63
C VAL A 899 -30.79 20.48 -2.65
N HIS A 900 -29.48 20.26 -2.58
CA HIS A 900 -28.49 21.32 -2.38
C HIS A 900 -27.76 21.77 -3.65
N ASP A 901 -27.90 21.04 -4.76
CA ASP A 901 -27.29 21.36 -6.06
C ASP A 901 -28.05 22.51 -6.77
N ILE A 902 -27.89 23.71 -6.20
CA ILE A 902 -28.62 24.93 -6.59
C ILE A 902 -27.73 25.94 -7.29
N GLY A 903 -26.42 25.69 -7.36
CA GLY A 903 -25.37 26.54 -7.89
C GLY A 903 -24.80 27.51 -6.86
N ILE A 904 -23.53 27.87 -7.04
CA ILE A 904 -22.80 28.84 -6.22
C ILE A 904 -22.21 29.97 -7.08
N LEU A 905 -21.78 31.06 -6.42
CA LEU A 905 -21.05 32.16 -7.04
C LEU A 905 -21.74 32.73 -8.29
N GLY A 906 -21.01 32.78 -9.42
CA GLY A 906 -21.44 33.42 -10.66
C GLY A 906 -22.64 32.77 -11.34
N ASP A 907 -23.01 31.54 -10.96
CA ASP A 907 -24.16 30.84 -11.53
C ASP A 907 -25.49 31.20 -10.86
N LEU A 908 -25.42 31.71 -9.63
CA LEU A 908 -26.59 32.11 -8.83
C LEU A 908 -26.33 33.47 -8.13
N PRO A 909 -26.17 34.56 -8.89
CA PRO A 909 -25.94 35.89 -8.32
C PRO A 909 -27.06 36.34 -7.38
N ASP A 910 -26.69 37.07 -6.31
CA ASP A 910 -27.61 37.49 -5.26
C ASP A 910 -28.74 38.39 -5.78
N SER A 911 -28.43 39.30 -6.69
CA SER A 911 -29.39 40.23 -7.29
C SER A 911 -28.97 40.64 -8.70
N VAL A 912 -29.91 40.66 -9.65
CA VAL A 912 -29.70 41.15 -11.01
C VAL A 912 -30.88 42.06 -11.39
N LEU A 913 -30.60 43.24 -11.93
CA LEU A 913 -31.62 44.20 -12.36
C LEU A 913 -32.27 43.75 -13.68
N ASP A 914 -33.59 43.56 -13.67
CA ASP A 914 -34.36 43.43 -14.90
C ASP A 914 -34.55 44.82 -15.52
N ALA A 915 -33.74 45.15 -16.53
CA ALA A 915 -33.81 46.42 -17.25
C ALA A 915 -35.07 46.54 -18.12
N THR A 916 -35.83 45.46 -18.35
CA THR A 916 -37.12 45.51 -19.05
C THR A 916 -38.23 45.99 -18.13
N THR A 917 -38.25 45.56 -16.86
CA THR A 917 -39.33 45.88 -15.90
C THR A 917 -38.93 46.90 -14.82
N GLY A 918 -37.64 47.14 -14.63
CA GLY A 918 -37.09 47.95 -13.53
C GLY A 918 -37.06 47.23 -12.18
N SER A 919 -37.38 45.93 -12.14
CA SER A 919 -37.39 45.13 -10.90
C SER A 919 -36.06 44.41 -10.64
N VAL A 920 -35.80 43.99 -9.41
CA VAL A 920 -34.57 43.24 -9.05
C VAL A 920 -34.90 41.77 -8.86
N ALA A 921 -34.34 40.91 -9.72
CA ALA A 921 -34.43 39.45 -9.57
C ALA A 921 -33.37 38.98 -8.58
N ARG A 922 -33.77 38.29 -7.51
CA ARG A 922 -32.85 37.71 -6.52
C ARG A 922 -32.57 36.25 -6.83
N ARG A 923 -31.31 35.82 -6.67
CA ARG A 923 -30.87 34.43 -6.95
C ARG A 923 -31.35 33.95 -8.32
N LEU A 924 -31.12 34.76 -9.35
CA LEU A 924 -31.50 34.43 -10.72
C LEU A 924 -30.51 33.38 -11.27
N PRO A 925 -30.92 32.13 -11.54
CA PRO A 925 -30.01 31.14 -12.08
C PRO A 925 -29.59 31.51 -13.50
N LEU A 926 -28.28 31.66 -13.73
CA LEU A 926 -27.73 32.05 -15.03
C LEU A 926 -27.41 30.85 -15.92
N CYS A 927 -27.23 29.68 -15.32
CA CYS A 927 -26.99 28.43 -16.02
C CYS A 927 -27.81 27.29 -15.41
N ARG A 928 -27.86 26.17 -16.13
CA ARG A 928 -28.41 24.91 -15.63
C ARG A 928 -27.66 23.75 -16.28
N GLY A 929 -26.97 22.97 -15.45
CA GLY A 929 -26.43 21.67 -15.79
C GLY A 929 -27.56 20.69 -16.12
N THR A 930 -27.25 19.72 -16.99
CA THR A 930 -28.17 18.63 -17.30
C THR A 930 -27.58 17.34 -16.75
N LEU A 931 -28.22 16.75 -15.75
CA LEU A 931 -28.02 15.35 -15.35
C LEU A 931 -28.54 14.44 -16.47
N ALA A 932 -27.79 14.35 -17.57
CA ALA A 932 -28.10 13.45 -18.66
C ALA A 932 -27.64 12.02 -18.31
N THR A 933 -28.30 11.01 -18.87
CA THR A 933 -27.91 9.59 -18.75
C THR A 933 -26.60 9.24 -19.49
N GLY A 934 -25.96 10.24 -20.11
CA GLY A 934 -24.63 10.18 -20.70
C GLY A 934 -23.88 11.49 -20.46
N LEU A 935 -22.54 11.43 -20.48
CA LEU A 935 -21.68 12.59 -20.24
C LEU A 935 -21.84 13.69 -21.31
N PRO A 936 -22.15 14.93 -20.92
CA PRO A 936 -22.10 16.05 -21.85
C PRO A 936 -20.63 16.38 -22.19
N ILE A 937 -20.23 16.15 -23.44
CA ILE A 937 -18.95 16.65 -23.96
C ILE A 937 -19.20 18.02 -24.58
N PHE A 938 -18.54 19.04 -24.05
CA PHE A 938 -18.70 20.41 -24.50
C PHE A 938 -17.66 20.77 -25.56
N PRO A 939 -17.94 21.75 -26.44
CA PRO A 939 -16.90 22.42 -27.21
C PRO A 939 -15.78 22.94 -26.29
N LEU A 940 -14.56 22.97 -26.80
CA LEU A 940 -13.43 23.55 -26.08
C LEU A 940 -13.73 25.00 -25.67
N GLY A 941 -13.61 25.30 -24.37
CA GLY A 941 -13.86 26.61 -23.80
C GLY A 941 -15.35 26.96 -23.62
N ASP A 942 -16.30 26.04 -23.78
CA ASP A 942 -17.72 26.36 -23.55
C ASP A 942 -17.97 26.80 -22.10
N LEU A 943 -18.52 28.00 -21.91
CA LEU A 943 -18.81 28.55 -20.58
C LEU A 943 -19.89 27.76 -19.82
N GLY A 944 -20.72 27.00 -20.51
CA GLY A 944 -21.68 26.06 -19.91
C GLY A 944 -21.04 24.83 -19.29
N ALA A 945 -19.78 24.50 -19.64
CA ALA A 945 -19.09 23.32 -19.13
C ALA A 945 -18.79 23.37 -17.63
N ARG A 946 -18.82 24.56 -17.03
CA ARG A 946 -18.55 24.79 -15.60
C ARG A 946 -19.76 25.24 -14.81
N CYS A 947 -20.97 25.02 -15.32
CA CYS A 947 -22.19 25.29 -14.56
C CYS A 947 -22.24 24.41 -13.31
N THR A 948 -22.25 25.05 -12.14
CA THR A 948 -22.34 24.41 -10.83
C THR A 948 -23.75 23.86 -10.59
N ARG A 949 -24.77 24.65 -10.96
CA ARG A 949 -26.17 24.29 -10.73
C ARG A 949 -26.64 23.06 -11.52
N GLY A 950 -27.09 22.01 -10.84
CA GLY A 950 -27.69 20.82 -11.41
C GLY A 950 -26.68 19.84 -12.03
N ASN A 951 -25.41 19.90 -11.62
CA ASN A 951 -24.33 19.06 -12.13
C ASN A 951 -24.14 17.74 -11.35
N GLY A 952 -24.79 17.60 -10.18
CA GLY A 952 -24.72 16.45 -9.29
C GLY A 952 -23.44 16.31 -8.46
N LEU A 953 -22.57 17.32 -8.46
CA LEU A 953 -21.30 17.40 -7.74
C LEU A 953 -21.41 18.44 -6.62
N LEU A 954 -20.61 18.25 -5.56
CA LEU A 954 -20.51 19.25 -4.51
C LEU A 954 -19.64 20.41 -5.00
N ASP A 955 -20.21 21.60 -5.06
CA ASP A 955 -19.49 22.85 -5.26
C ASP A 955 -19.37 23.62 -3.92
N THR A 956 -18.14 23.97 -3.53
CA THR A 956 -17.82 24.55 -2.23
C THR A 956 -16.48 25.28 -2.20
N GLU A 957 -16.48 26.46 -1.60
CA GLU A 957 -15.25 27.19 -1.26
C GLU A 957 -14.56 26.64 -0.01
N ASP A 958 -15.28 25.93 0.85
CA ASP A 958 -14.73 25.24 2.03
C ASP A 958 -13.85 24.05 1.61
N LEU A 959 -12.55 24.30 1.47
CA LEU A 959 -11.52 23.35 1.03
C LEU A 959 -11.11 22.42 2.15
N ASN A 960 -11.12 22.90 3.39
CA ASN A 960 -10.62 22.19 4.57
C ASN A 960 -11.75 21.45 5.34
N GLY A 961 -13.01 21.70 5.02
CA GLY A 961 -14.19 21.05 5.59
C GLY A 961 -14.73 21.70 6.85
N ASP A 962 -14.21 22.84 7.30
CA ASP A 962 -14.49 23.44 8.60
C ASP A 962 -15.71 24.38 8.62
N ASN A 963 -16.41 24.52 7.50
CA ASN A 963 -17.58 25.41 7.34
C ASN A 963 -17.28 26.89 7.72
N ARG A 964 -16.03 27.33 7.64
CA ARG A 964 -15.62 28.73 7.74
C ARG A 964 -15.01 29.17 6.43
N LEU A 965 -14.95 30.49 6.27
CA LEU A 965 -14.28 31.10 5.14
C LEU A 965 -12.89 31.56 5.58
N ASP A 966 -11.84 31.00 5.00
CA ASP A 966 -10.47 31.48 5.21
C ASP A 966 -10.21 32.76 4.39
N VAL A 967 -10.10 33.90 5.09
CA VAL A 967 -9.86 35.24 4.51
C VAL A 967 -8.84 36.08 5.29
N THR A 968 -8.26 37.07 4.62
CA THR A 968 -7.32 38.04 5.21
C THR A 968 -7.93 38.85 6.35
N VAL A 969 -9.23 39.15 6.32
CA VAL A 969 -9.92 40.00 7.32
C VAL A 969 -9.92 39.36 8.73
N GLY A 970 -9.59 38.07 8.85
CA GLY A 970 -9.42 37.35 10.12
C GLY A 970 -8.00 37.33 10.70
N GLY A 971 -7.03 38.04 10.10
CA GLY A 971 -5.62 38.00 10.51
C GLY A 971 -4.85 36.78 9.99
N LEU A 972 -5.45 36.01 9.09
CA LEU A 972 -4.81 34.88 8.40
C LEU A 972 -3.89 35.39 7.28
N THR A 973 -2.82 34.65 7.03
CA THR A 973 -1.90 34.85 5.90
C THR A 973 -1.85 33.60 5.03
N GLU A 974 -1.69 33.75 3.72
CA GLU A 974 -1.39 32.61 2.87
C GLU A 974 0.07 32.19 3.07
N ASP A 975 0.31 30.93 3.43
CA ASP A 975 1.63 30.32 3.49
C ASP A 975 1.81 29.42 2.25
N LEU A 976 2.55 29.93 1.26
CA LEU A 976 2.63 29.36 -0.09
C LEU A 976 4.06 29.23 -0.60
N VAL A 977 4.30 28.19 -1.37
CA VAL A 977 5.39 28.08 -2.33
C VAL A 977 4.82 28.34 -3.72
N ARG A 978 5.18 29.48 -4.32
CA ARG A 978 4.70 29.93 -5.62
C ARG A 978 5.70 29.65 -6.73
N TYR A 979 5.21 29.15 -7.86
CA TYR A 979 5.93 29.16 -9.14
C TYR A 979 5.30 30.15 -10.10
N VAL A 980 6.13 30.97 -10.74
CA VAL A 980 5.71 31.86 -11.81
C VAL A 980 6.22 31.29 -13.12
N PHE A 981 5.31 30.79 -13.94
CA PHE A 981 5.63 30.10 -15.19
C PHE A 981 5.07 30.87 -16.40
N PRO A 982 5.87 31.77 -17.01
CA PRO A 982 5.53 32.35 -18.31
C PRO A 982 5.46 31.23 -19.36
N LEU A 983 4.34 31.13 -20.08
CA LEU A 983 4.20 30.10 -21.11
C LEU A 983 5.25 30.28 -22.20
N GLY A 984 5.84 29.17 -22.63
CA GLY A 984 6.89 29.18 -23.65
C GLY A 984 8.28 29.55 -23.15
N ASN A 985 8.48 29.74 -21.84
CA ASN A 985 9.79 30.09 -21.28
C ASN A 985 10.85 29.00 -21.57
N ALA A 986 11.90 29.38 -22.29
CA ALA A 986 12.98 28.50 -22.70
C ALA A 986 13.82 27.97 -21.52
N GLN A 987 13.83 28.64 -20.37
CA GLN A 987 14.57 28.20 -19.17
C GLN A 987 14.11 26.83 -18.66
N TYR A 988 12.80 26.58 -18.71
CA TYR A 988 12.18 25.37 -18.16
C TYR A 988 11.89 24.31 -19.20
N PHE A 989 12.07 24.63 -20.49
CA PHE A 989 11.77 23.74 -21.60
C PHE A 989 12.76 22.58 -21.64
N VAL A 990 12.24 21.36 -21.78
CA VAL A 990 13.04 20.13 -21.85
C VAL A 990 13.04 19.57 -23.27
N ARG A 991 11.87 19.17 -23.77
CA ARG A 991 11.70 18.57 -25.10
C ARG A 991 10.26 18.65 -25.59
N ASP A 992 10.10 18.51 -26.91
CA ASP A 992 8.82 18.27 -27.54
C ASP A 992 8.45 16.77 -27.45
N GLY A 993 7.15 16.49 -27.39
CA GLY A 993 6.56 15.16 -27.31
C GLY A 993 5.81 14.80 -28.59
N GLY A 994 4.66 14.16 -28.44
CA GLY A 994 3.75 13.91 -29.55
C GLY A 994 3.01 15.18 -29.99
N GLY A 995 2.29 15.06 -31.10
CA GLY A 995 1.49 16.14 -31.65
C GLY A 995 0.19 15.64 -32.25
N THR A 996 -0.81 16.50 -32.27
CA THR A 996 -2.10 16.25 -32.91
C THR A 996 -2.41 17.40 -33.88
N ALA A 997 -3.39 17.21 -34.76
CA ALA A 997 -3.90 18.27 -35.60
C ALA A 997 -5.42 18.31 -35.49
N ASP A 998 -5.99 19.51 -35.52
CA ASP A 998 -7.45 19.66 -35.60
C ASP A 998 -7.96 19.39 -37.04
N ALA A 999 -9.29 19.38 -37.19
CA ALA A 999 -9.94 19.17 -38.49
C ALA A 999 -9.61 20.25 -39.55
N THR A 1000 -9.05 21.40 -39.13
CA THR A 1000 -8.60 22.48 -40.03
C THR A 1000 -7.14 22.35 -40.44
N GLY A 1001 -6.42 21.35 -39.91
CA GLY A 1001 -5.01 21.10 -40.17
C GLY A 1001 -4.05 21.89 -39.28
N ARG A 1002 -4.54 22.66 -38.29
CA ARG A 1002 -3.70 23.35 -37.31
C ARG A 1002 -3.05 22.31 -36.41
N ARG A 1003 -1.72 22.31 -36.31
CA ARG A 1003 -1.02 21.35 -35.44
C ARG A 1003 -0.90 21.89 -34.01
N PHE A 1004 -0.83 20.94 -33.10
CA PHE A 1004 -0.58 21.14 -31.69
C PHE A 1004 0.55 20.21 -31.27
N THR A 1005 1.45 20.70 -30.43
CA THR A 1005 2.63 19.95 -29.98
C THR A 1005 2.71 19.98 -28.47
N TRP A 1006 2.85 18.80 -27.87
CA TRP A 1006 3.10 18.66 -26.45
C TRP A 1006 4.55 19.05 -26.13
N ARG A 1007 4.74 19.84 -25.09
CA ARG A 1007 6.06 20.28 -24.62
C ARG A 1007 6.24 19.98 -23.15
N LEU A 1008 7.32 19.29 -22.80
CA LEU A 1008 7.68 19.00 -21.42
C LEU A 1008 8.42 20.20 -20.82
N TYR A 1009 7.94 20.66 -19.67
CA TYR A 1009 8.63 21.63 -18.84
C TYR A 1009 9.02 20.99 -17.51
N ARG A 1010 10.21 21.34 -17.02
CA ARG A 1010 10.76 20.92 -15.72
C ARG A 1010 11.25 22.14 -14.96
N ILE A 1011 10.69 22.37 -13.78
CA ILE A 1011 10.97 23.53 -12.92
C ILE A 1011 11.60 23.02 -11.61
N SER A 1012 12.66 23.68 -11.10
CA SER A 1012 13.21 23.32 -9.79
C SER A 1012 12.22 23.70 -8.69
N PHE A 1013 11.80 22.71 -7.88
CA PHE A 1013 10.84 22.95 -6.79
C PHE A 1013 11.45 23.84 -5.68
N ARG A 1014 12.78 23.86 -5.54
CA ARG A 1014 13.44 24.61 -4.46
C ARG A 1014 14.00 25.95 -4.91
N GLN A 1015 14.61 26.01 -6.10
CA GLN A 1015 15.36 27.20 -6.52
C GLN A 1015 14.51 28.21 -7.27
N ASP A 1016 13.51 27.75 -8.03
CA ASP A 1016 12.68 28.59 -8.89
C ASP A 1016 11.36 29.00 -8.23
N SER A 1017 11.22 28.79 -6.92
CA SER A 1017 10.02 29.09 -6.17
C SER A 1017 10.15 30.36 -5.30
N LEU A 1018 9.00 30.96 -5.01
CA LEU A 1018 8.89 32.10 -4.11
C LEU A 1018 8.12 31.68 -2.85
N SER A 1019 8.74 31.80 -1.69
CA SER A 1019 8.05 31.63 -0.41
C SER A 1019 7.26 32.90 -0.09
N ILE A 1020 5.95 32.75 0.10
CA ILE A 1020 5.02 33.75 0.62
C ILE A 1020 4.57 33.24 2.00
N GLY A 1021 4.69 34.06 3.05
CA GLY A 1021 4.50 33.58 4.41
C GLY A 1021 5.59 32.60 4.85
N ASN A 1022 5.24 31.61 5.67
CA ASN A 1022 6.12 30.56 6.18
C ASN A 1022 5.57 29.16 5.84
N PRO A 1023 5.57 28.77 4.56
CA PRO A 1023 5.00 27.49 4.13
C PRO A 1023 5.75 26.30 4.74
N ASP A 1024 5.01 25.38 5.36
CA ASP A 1024 5.52 24.08 5.73
C ASP A 1024 5.34 23.07 4.58
N LEU A 1025 6.45 22.69 3.95
CA LEU A 1025 6.47 21.72 2.87
C LEU A 1025 5.95 20.33 3.28
N ARG A 1026 5.87 20.02 4.57
CA ARG A 1026 5.33 18.74 5.05
C ARG A 1026 3.79 18.72 5.11
N HIS A 1027 3.15 19.89 5.05
CA HIS A 1027 1.71 20.07 5.27
C HIS A 1027 1.07 20.96 4.20
N ILE A 1028 1.38 20.70 2.93
CA ILE A 1028 0.81 21.46 1.81
C ILE A 1028 -0.64 21.01 1.58
N ARG A 1029 -1.61 21.89 1.79
CA ARG A 1029 -3.04 21.54 1.74
C ARG A 1029 -3.65 21.61 0.34
N ALA A 1030 -3.28 22.62 -0.44
CA ALA A 1030 -3.90 22.91 -1.72
C ALA A 1030 -2.90 23.32 -2.80
N LEU A 1031 -3.35 23.21 -4.04
CA LEU A 1031 -2.76 23.83 -5.23
C LEU A 1031 -3.76 24.84 -5.77
N ARG A 1032 -3.40 26.13 -5.81
CA ARG A 1032 -4.10 27.16 -6.59
C ARG A 1032 -3.35 27.41 -7.89
N LEU A 1033 -4.05 27.24 -9.00
CA LEU A 1033 -3.58 27.58 -10.34
C LEU A 1033 -4.24 28.88 -10.78
N THR A 1034 -3.45 29.91 -11.06
CA THR A 1034 -3.94 31.18 -11.61
C THR A 1034 -3.40 31.38 -13.02
N VAL A 1035 -4.28 31.62 -13.98
CA VAL A 1035 -3.90 32.07 -15.33
C VAL A 1035 -3.94 33.59 -15.35
N VAL A 1036 -2.85 34.23 -15.77
CA VAL A 1036 -2.75 35.71 -15.87
C VAL A 1036 -2.24 36.08 -17.26
N ALA A 1037 -2.83 37.10 -17.88
CA ALA A 1037 -2.39 37.66 -19.15
C ALA A 1037 -2.38 39.20 -19.08
N PRO A 1038 -1.39 39.87 -19.69
CA PRO A 1038 -1.37 41.32 -19.77
C PRO A 1038 -2.43 41.83 -20.76
N ASP A 1039 -2.85 43.08 -20.60
CA ASP A 1039 -3.67 43.76 -21.61
C ASP A 1039 -2.87 43.88 -22.92
N GLN A 1040 -3.52 43.61 -24.06
CA GLN A 1040 -2.95 43.78 -25.40
C GLN A 1040 -3.83 44.66 -26.31
N GLY A 1041 -4.89 45.26 -25.76
CA GLY A 1041 -5.88 46.03 -26.49
C GLY A 1041 -6.87 45.18 -27.30
N PRO A 1042 -8.04 45.73 -27.66
CA PRO A 1042 -9.08 44.99 -28.37
C PRO A 1042 -8.76 44.81 -29.88
N PRO A 1043 -9.18 43.70 -30.52
CA PRO A 1043 -9.91 42.58 -29.92
C PRO A 1043 -9.00 41.66 -29.12
N GLU A 1044 -9.41 41.37 -27.88
CA GLU A 1044 -8.77 40.34 -27.10
C GLU A 1044 -9.21 38.95 -27.57
N ASP A 1045 -8.24 38.07 -27.79
CA ASP A 1045 -8.52 36.69 -28.13
C ASP A 1045 -8.67 35.81 -26.88
N GLU A 1046 -9.40 34.72 -27.04
CA GLU A 1046 -9.46 33.63 -26.09
C GLU A 1046 -8.12 32.89 -26.04
N LEU A 1047 -7.62 32.62 -24.83
CA LEU A 1047 -6.34 31.94 -24.61
C LEU A 1047 -6.60 30.48 -24.25
N PHE A 1048 -6.02 29.56 -25.02
CA PHE A 1048 -6.11 28.12 -24.80
C PHE A 1048 -4.76 27.54 -24.39
N LEU A 1049 -4.77 26.65 -23.40
CA LEU A 1049 -3.64 25.80 -23.04
C LEU A 1049 -4.17 24.46 -22.51
N ALA A 1050 -3.41 23.38 -22.65
CA ALA A 1050 -3.76 22.10 -22.05
C ALA A 1050 -2.58 21.58 -21.23
N LEU A 1051 -2.85 21.09 -20.02
CA LEU A 1051 -1.87 20.50 -19.13
C LEU A 1051 -2.01 18.98 -19.14
N GLY A 1052 -0.90 18.26 -19.30
CA GLY A 1052 -0.84 16.80 -19.26
C GLY A 1052 0.24 16.33 -18.28
N ARG A 1053 0.01 15.18 -17.65
CA ARG A 1053 0.96 14.47 -16.77
C ARG A 1053 1.72 15.40 -15.80
N MET A 1054 1.01 16.20 -15.01
CA MET A 1054 1.62 17.06 -13.99
C MET A 1054 2.11 16.23 -12.80
N ARG A 1055 3.41 16.29 -12.52
CA ARG A 1055 4.13 15.43 -11.57
C ARG A 1055 5.06 16.26 -10.69
N LEU A 1056 5.02 15.98 -9.40
CA LEU A 1056 6.01 16.40 -8.43
C LEU A 1056 7.04 15.26 -8.35
N VAL A 1057 8.26 15.50 -8.78
CA VAL A 1057 9.32 14.50 -8.93
C VAL A 1057 10.40 14.72 -7.87
N GLY A 1058 10.65 13.67 -7.09
CA GLY A 1058 11.73 13.55 -6.11
C GLY A 1058 12.35 12.15 -6.19
N ALA A 1059 13.09 11.76 -5.16
CA ALA A 1059 13.68 10.42 -5.04
C ALA A 1059 13.04 9.60 -3.92
N PRO A 1060 12.90 8.27 -4.10
CA PRO A 1060 12.55 7.38 -2.99
C PRO A 1060 13.68 7.33 -1.94
N TRP A 1061 14.92 7.52 -2.37
CA TRP A 1061 16.07 7.66 -1.47
C TRP A 1061 16.16 9.10 -0.96
N LEU A 1062 16.36 9.23 0.34
CA LEU A 1062 16.45 10.52 1.02
C LEU A 1062 17.87 11.04 0.92
N LYS A 1063 18.04 12.29 0.47
CA LYS A 1063 19.32 12.98 0.61
C LYS A 1063 19.62 13.20 2.10
N ARG A 1064 20.86 12.94 2.53
CA ARG A 1064 21.30 13.15 3.92
C ARG A 1064 21.28 14.63 4.30
N ALA A 1065 21.59 15.52 3.36
CA ALA A 1065 21.53 16.96 3.50
C ALA A 1065 21.26 17.63 2.15
N ALA A 1066 20.78 18.87 2.18
CA ALA A 1066 20.59 19.69 0.97
C ALA A 1066 21.90 20.34 0.46
N THR A 1067 22.96 20.30 1.27
CA THR A 1067 24.32 20.76 0.96
C THR A 1067 25.32 19.62 1.15
N PRO A 1068 26.55 19.73 0.61
CA PRO A 1068 27.60 18.73 0.81
C PRO A 1068 27.90 18.45 2.30
N LEU A 1069 28.32 17.21 2.56
CA LEU A 1069 28.71 16.74 3.89
C LEU A 1069 30.24 16.66 4.01
N ALA A 1070 30.76 16.91 5.22
CA ALA A 1070 32.17 16.73 5.54
C ALA A 1070 32.45 15.41 6.29
N GLY A 1071 33.63 14.83 6.06
CA GLY A 1071 34.10 13.61 6.73
C GLY A 1071 33.48 12.32 6.19
N LEU A 1072 33.52 11.22 6.95
CA LEU A 1072 32.90 9.92 6.59
C LEU A 1072 31.66 9.58 7.44
N GLY A 1073 31.61 10.08 8.69
CA GLY A 1073 30.43 9.97 9.56
C GLY A 1073 29.27 10.85 9.06
N GLY A 1074 29.57 12.09 8.66
CA GLY A 1074 28.57 13.03 8.12
C GLY A 1074 28.23 14.17 9.06
N ARG A 1075 29.23 14.99 9.41
CA ARG A 1075 28.94 16.29 10.03
C ARG A 1075 28.43 17.23 8.94
N LEU A 1076 27.34 17.94 9.21
CA LEU A 1076 26.85 19.03 8.36
C LEU A 1076 28.01 20.03 8.15
N ALA A 1077 28.43 20.23 6.90
CA ALA A 1077 29.46 21.20 6.55
C ALA A 1077 28.90 22.63 6.66
N GLN A 1078 29.76 23.65 6.52
CA GLN A 1078 29.25 25.01 6.31
C GLN A 1078 28.38 25.04 5.05
N PRO A 1079 27.29 25.83 5.00
CA PRO A 1079 26.38 25.81 3.85
C PRO A 1079 27.05 26.43 2.61
N HIS A 1080 27.47 25.59 1.67
CA HIS A 1080 27.78 25.96 0.27
C HIS A 1080 27.33 24.81 -0.64
N GLY A 1081 27.35 25.04 -1.95
CA GLY A 1081 26.92 24.04 -2.92
C GLY A 1081 25.49 23.57 -2.74
N GLU A 1082 25.17 22.47 -3.43
CA GLU A 1082 23.83 21.90 -3.45
C GLU A 1082 23.88 20.39 -3.66
N VAL A 1083 22.96 19.67 -3.01
CA VAL A 1083 22.68 18.26 -3.23
C VAL A 1083 21.20 18.05 -3.57
N ILE A 1084 20.95 17.42 -4.72
CA ILE A 1084 19.62 17.04 -5.21
C ILE A 1084 19.57 15.52 -5.39
N ALA A 1085 18.58 14.87 -4.78
CA ALA A 1085 18.27 13.47 -5.02
C ALA A 1085 16.95 13.38 -5.79
N SER A 1086 17.01 12.90 -7.02
CA SER A 1086 15.84 12.66 -7.89
C SER A 1086 15.92 11.27 -8.51
N VAL A 1087 14.88 10.86 -9.23
CA VAL A 1087 14.93 9.68 -10.11
C VAL A 1087 15.24 10.11 -11.53
N VAL A 1088 15.90 9.23 -12.28
CA VAL A 1088 15.99 9.28 -13.74
C VAL A 1088 15.43 7.97 -14.29
N SER A 1089 14.79 8.01 -15.45
CA SER A 1089 14.20 6.82 -16.06
C SER A 1089 14.42 6.75 -17.55
N THR A 1090 13.99 5.65 -18.17
CA THR A 1090 14.04 5.47 -19.63
C THR A 1090 13.24 6.52 -20.42
N ASP A 1091 12.33 7.26 -19.76
CA ASP A 1091 11.63 8.40 -20.34
C ASP A 1091 12.52 9.68 -20.41
N ASN A 1092 13.61 9.74 -19.64
CA ASN A 1092 14.50 10.90 -19.56
C ASN A 1092 15.65 10.83 -20.58
N GLN A 1093 15.30 10.72 -21.87
CA GLN A 1093 16.28 10.76 -22.96
C GLN A 1093 17.05 12.09 -23.01
N ASP A 1094 16.43 13.18 -22.56
CA ASP A 1094 17.06 14.51 -22.43
C ASP A 1094 18.23 14.50 -21.43
N LEU A 1095 18.13 13.68 -20.38
CA LEU A 1095 19.20 13.45 -19.42
C LEU A 1095 20.18 12.38 -19.90
N GLY A 1096 19.97 11.81 -21.10
CA GLY A 1096 20.80 10.82 -21.76
C GLY A 1096 20.84 9.47 -21.05
N TYR A 1097 19.83 9.13 -20.25
CA TYR A 1097 19.80 7.87 -19.49
C TYR A 1097 19.56 6.66 -20.40
N SER A 1098 20.23 5.56 -20.08
CA SER A 1098 20.02 4.25 -20.70
C SER A 1098 20.14 3.16 -19.64
N PRO A 1099 19.35 2.07 -19.71
CA PRO A 1099 19.46 0.98 -18.76
C PRO A 1099 20.87 0.38 -18.76
N PRO A 1100 21.40 -0.05 -17.60
CA PRO A 1100 22.70 -0.70 -17.52
C PRO A 1100 22.72 -2.05 -18.24
N PRO A 1101 23.92 -2.56 -18.62
CA PRO A 1101 24.04 -3.84 -19.32
C PRO A 1101 23.33 -5.01 -18.61
N GLY A 1102 22.50 -5.75 -19.33
CA GLY A 1102 21.75 -6.90 -18.81
C GLY A 1102 20.47 -6.55 -18.05
N VAL A 1103 20.20 -5.26 -17.80
CA VAL A 1103 18.91 -4.80 -17.27
C VAL A 1103 17.99 -4.46 -18.44
N LEU A 1104 16.86 -5.17 -18.52
CA LEU A 1104 15.86 -4.99 -19.58
C LEU A 1104 14.76 -4.05 -19.10
N ASN A 1105 14.33 -3.16 -19.99
CA ASN A 1105 13.14 -2.35 -19.77
C ASN A 1105 11.89 -3.23 -19.97
N GLN A 1106 11.40 -3.82 -18.88
CA GLN A 1106 10.29 -4.77 -18.88
C GLN A 1106 9.42 -4.60 -17.63
N ALA A 1107 8.21 -5.16 -17.64
CA ALA A 1107 7.33 -5.11 -16.48
C ALA A 1107 7.95 -5.84 -15.26
N GLU A 1108 7.72 -5.28 -14.07
CA GLU A 1108 8.19 -5.82 -12.78
C GLU A 1108 7.63 -7.22 -12.49
N ARG A 1109 6.37 -7.47 -12.88
CA ARG A 1109 5.68 -8.76 -12.68
C ARG A 1109 5.61 -9.58 -13.96
N ARG A 1110 5.78 -10.89 -13.80
CA ARG A 1110 5.57 -11.86 -14.89
C ARG A 1110 4.08 -11.99 -15.19
N GLY A 1111 3.74 -12.01 -16.48
CA GLY A 1111 2.36 -12.24 -16.93
C GLY A 1111 1.50 -10.98 -17.11
N VAL A 1112 2.05 -9.78 -16.88
CA VAL A 1112 1.36 -8.49 -17.12
C VAL A 1112 0.83 -8.37 -18.56
N ALA A 1113 1.54 -8.93 -19.54
CA ALA A 1113 1.12 -8.94 -20.94
C ALA A 1113 -0.25 -9.64 -21.19
N PHE A 1114 -0.73 -10.45 -20.25
CA PHE A 1114 -2.02 -11.14 -20.34
C PHE A 1114 -3.12 -10.47 -19.51
N LEU A 1115 -2.81 -9.35 -18.83
CA LEU A 1115 -3.79 -8.57 -18.07
C LEU A 1115 -4.64 -7.73 -19.01
N PHE A 1116 -5.90 -7.52 -18.60
CA PHE A 1116 -6.82 -6.63 -19.30
C PHE A 1116 -6.48 -5.16 -19.14
N THR A 1117 -5.66 -4.79 -18.15
CA THR A 1117 -5.14 -3.44 -17.96
C THR A 1117 -3.80 -3.29 -18.67
N SER A 1118 -3.47 -2.07 -19.10
CA SER A 1118 -2.14 -1.73 -19.55
C SER A 1118 -1.28 -1.21 -18.40
N GLN A 1119 0.02 -1.48 -18.47
CA GLN A 1119 1.02 -0.95 -17.54
C GLN A 1119 2.13 -0.30 -18.34
N GLN A 1120 2.55 0.89 -17.92
CA GLN A 1120 3.73 1.54 -18.47
C GLN A 1120 4.98 0.78 -18.00
N ILE A 1121 5.82 0.42 -18.98
CA ILE A 1121 7.17 -0.07 -18.77
C ILE A 1121 8.07 1.15 -18.69
N ASN A 1122 8.76 1.30 -17.57
CA ASN A 1122 9.75 2.34 -17.38
C ASN A 1122 10.78 1.82 -16.38
N GLU A 1123 12.06 1.85 -16.75
CA GLU A 1123 13.14 1.47 -15.85
C GLU A 1123 13.75 2.73 -15.24
N HIS A 1124 14.01 2.70 -13.94
CA HIS A 1124 14.40 3.86 -13.14
C HIS A 1124 15.74 3.65 -12.44
N SER A 1125 16.43 4.76 -12.14
CA SER A 1125 17.65 4.80 -11.34
C SER A 1125 17.71 6.06 -10.49
N LEU A 1126 18.45 6.00 -9.38
CA LEU A 1126 18.73 7.17 -8.55
C LEU A 1126 19.66 8.14 -9.29
N ARG A 1127 19.26 9.41 -9.33
CA ARG A 1127 20.10 10.52 -9.77
C ARG A 1127 20.45 11.40 -8.58
N LEU A 1128 21.71 11.35 -8.17
CA LEU A 1128 22.27 12.23 -7.16
C LEU A 1128 23.13 13.31 -7.84
N LEU A 1129 22.67 14.56 -7.78
CA LEU A 1129 23.40 15.72 -8.31
C LEU A 1129 24.05 16.47 -7.15
N ALA A 1130 25.35 16.77 -7.28
CA ALA A 1130 26.09 17.64 -6.37
C ALA A 1130 26.71 18.81 -7.13
N ARG A 1131 26.66 20.02 -6.56
CA ARG A 1131 27.28 21.24 -7.11
C ARG A 1131 28.22 21.85 -6.06
N ASP A 1132 29.32 22.45 -6.53
CA ASP A 1132 30.34 23.10 -5.68
C ASP A 1132 30.89 22.18 -4.57
N LEU A 1133 31.24 20.94 -4.93
CA LEU A 1133 31.83 19.97 -4.00
C LEU A 1133 33.32 20.29 -3.79
N ARG A 1134 33.77 20.46 -2.54
CA ARG A 1134 35.18 20.73 -2.21
C ARG A 1134 35.93 19.45 -1.83
N PRO A 1135 37.28 19.45 -1.84
CA PRO A 1135 38.06 18.29 -1.44
C PRO A 1135 37.70 17.79 -0.03
N GLY A 1136 37.38 16.50 0.10
CA GLY A 1136 36.99 15.86 1.36
C GLY A 1136 35.50 15.94 1.69
N GLU A 1137 34.69 16.54 0.81
CA GLU A 1137 33.23 16.58 0.92
C GLU A 1137 32.57 15.49 0.07
N ARG A 1138 31.31 15.19 0.40
CA ARG A 1138 30.51 14.21 -0.34
C ARG A 1138 29.05 14.61 -0.45
N ALA A 1139 28.37 14.06 -1.44
CA ALA A 1139 26.92 14.00 -1.50
C ALA A 1139 26.47 12.56 -1.21
N GLU A 1140 25.40 12.40 -0.43
CA GLU A 1140 24.93 11.10 0.02
C GLU A 1140 23.40 11.07 0.02
N ALA A 1141 22.83 10.00 -0.52
CA ALA A 1141 21.43 9.64 -0.36
C ALA A 1141 21.34 8.23 0.22
N PHE A 1142 20.29 7.95 0.99
CA PHE A 1142 20.11 6.68 1.69
C PHE A 1142 18.66 6.19 1.64
N THR A 1143 18.50 4.88 1.81
CA THR A 1143 17.23 4.21 2.09
C THR A 1143 17.38 3.35 3.35
N ARG A 1144 16.26 2.93 3.94
CA ARG A 1144 16.23 2.06 5.13
C ARG A 1144 15.19 0.96 5.00
N PHE A 1145 15.55 -0.23 5.45
CA PHE A 1145 14.64 -1.38 5.53
C PHE A 1145 13.80 -1.34 6.81
N ALA A 1146 13.06 -0.25 7.01
CA ALA A 1146 12.43 0.03 8.30
C ALA A 1146 11.21 -0.85 8.60
N ALA A 1147 10.43 -1.22 7.58
CA ALA A 1147 9.20 -2.01 7.69
C ALA A 1147 9.40 -3.53 7.57
N GLU A 1148 10.51 -3.96 6.98
CA GLU A 1148 10.78 -5.37 6.62
C GLU A 1148 11.73 -6.05 7.62
N GLY A 1149 12.20 -5.30 8.62
CA GLY A 1149 13.20 -5.74 9.59
C GLY A 1149 14.64 -5.75 9.03
N ASP A 1150 15.58 -6.20 9.86
CA ASP A 1150 16.99 -6.31 9.48
C ASP A 1150 17.15 -7.23 8.25
N ARG A 1151 17.78 -6.71 7.20
CA ARG A 1151 18.11 -7.49 6.00
C ARG A 1151 19.43 -8.23 6.19
N ASN A 1152 19.44 -9.53 5.93
CA ASN A 1152 20.63 -10.36 6.10
C ASN A 1152 21.37 -10.60 4.78
N PHE A 1153 22.52 -9.94 4.62
CA PHE A 1153 23.39 -10.08 3.46
C PHE A 1153 24.35 -11.27 3.51
N LEU A 1154 24.46 -11.99 4.64
CA LEU A 1154 25.45 -13.07 4.84
C LEU A 1154 25.23 -14.28 3.92
N LYS A 1155 24.04 -14.41 3.29
CA LYS A 1155 23.77 -15.43 2.28
C LYS A 1155 24.47 -15.14 0.94
N TYR A 1156 24.98 -13.93 0.75
CA TYR A 1156 25.57 -13.44 -0.48
C TYR A 1156 27.08 -13.25 -0.33
N ARG A 1157 27.81 -13.45 -1.43
CA ARG A 1157 29.27 -13.20 -1.49
C ARG A 1157 29.59 -11.80 -2.00
N GLN A 1158 28.73 -11.26 -2.85
CA GLN A 1158 28.98 -10.01 -3.56
C GLN A 1158 27.75 -9.11 -3.47
N LEU A 1159 27.98 -7.82 -3.26
CA LEU A 1159 27.02 -6.76 -3.55
C LEU A 1159 27.45 -6.11 -4.87
N ARG A 1160 26.55 -6.09 -5.85
CA ARG A 1160 26.83 -5.58 -7.20
C ARG A 1160 26.01 -4.32 -7.44
N VAL A 1161 26.63 -3.28 -7.96
CA VAL A 1161 25.99 -1.97 -8.18
C VAL A 1161 26.39 -1.43 -9.55
N TRP A 1162 25.40 -1.03 -10.33
CA TRP A 1162 25.61 -0.22 -11.51
C TRP A 1162 25.60 1.26 -11.11
N ALA A 1163 26.62 1.99 -11.54
CA ALA A 1163 26.72 3.42 -11.34
C ALA A 1163 27.33 4.05 -12.60
N GLN A 1164 26.95 5.28 -12.90
CA GLN A 1164 27.57 6.07 -13.97
C GLN A 1164 27.85 7.50 -13.47
N GLY A 1165 29.10 7.96 -13.65
CA GLY A 1165 29.48 9.35 -13.41
C GLY A 1165 29.12 10.24 -14.62
N ARG A 1166 28.70 11.48 -14.38
CA ARG A 1166 28.49 12.49 -15.43
C ARG A 1166 28.99 13.85 -14.97
N GLY A 1167 29.64 14.57 -15.88
CA GLY A 1167 30.23 15.88 -15.63
C GLY A 1167 31.75 15.83 -15.41
N ALA A 1168 32.35 17.01 -15.19
CA ALA A 1168 33.77 17.14 -14.92
C ALA A 1168 34.17 16.52 -13.56
N GLY A 1169 35.43 16.12 -13.41
CA GLY A 1169 35.99 15.56 -12.18
C GLY A 1169 36.00 14.03 -12.12
N TRP A 1170 35.08 13.34 -12.81
CA TRP A 1170 35.07 11.87 -12.86
C TRP A 1170 36.29 11.31 -13.61
N ASP A 1171 36.54 11.77 -14.84
CA ASP A 1171 37.67 11.30 -15.66
C ASP A 1171 39.04 11.73 -15.13
N GLN A 1172 39.06 12.81 -14.34
CA GLN A 1172 40.28 13.37 -13.72
C GLN A 1172 40.63 12.66 -12.40
N GLY A 1173 39.70 11.85 -11.86
CA GLY A 1173 39.86 11.17 -10.58
C GLY A 1173 39.67 12.08 -9.37
N ASP A 1174 39.09 13.27 -9.55
CA ASP A 1174 38.74 14.21 -8.49
C ASP A 1174 37.51 13.74 -7.69
N LEU A 1175 36.66 12.91 -8.32
CA LEU A 1175 35.46 12.34 -7.74
C LEU A 1175 35.61 10.82 -7.56
N GLU A 1176 35.11 10.32 -6.43
CA GLU A 1176 34.99 8.90 -6.13
C GLU A 1176 33.54 8.54 -5.89
N PHE A 1177 33.13 7.36 -6.37
CA PHE A 1177 31.86 6.76 -6.00
C PHE A 1177 32.04 5.90 -4.77
N PHE A 1178 31.00 5.84 -3.94
CA PHE A 1178 31.01 5.01 -2.75
C PHE A 1178 29.65 4.39 -2.45
N VAL A 1179 29.69 3.26 -1.74
CA VAL A 1179 28.53 2.58 -1.16
C VAL A 1179 28.79 2.42 0.33
N LYS A 1180 27.85 2.89 1.15
CA LYS A 1180 27.90 2.81 2.62
C LYS A 1180 26.77 1.89 3.09
N VAL A 1181 27.09 0.86 3.87
CA VAL A 1181 26.12 -0.08 4.46
C VAL A 1181 26.41 -0.19 5.95
N GLY A 1182 25.44 0.14 6.80
CA GLY A 1182 25.67 0.19 8.24
C GLY A 1182 24.38 0.38 9.04
N THR A 1183 24.51 0.29 10.35
CA THR A 1183 23.40 0.55 11.28
C THR A 1183 23.26 2.04 11.59
N ASP A 1184 24.36 2.79 11.59
CA ASP A 1184 24.38 4.23 11.85
C ASP A 1184 25.58 4.93 11.18
N GLU A 1185 25.85 6.17 11.57
CA GLU A 1185 26.90 7.00 10.99
C GLU A 1185 28.33 6.59 11.38
N ASP A 1186 28.48 5.85 12.49
CA ASP A 1186 29.76 5.40 13.06
C ASP A 1186 30.00 3.89 12.84
N ASN A 1187 28.94 3.12 12.64
CA ASN A 1187 28.96 1.67 12.47
C ASN A 1187 28.58 1.28 11.05
N PHE A 1188 29.56 1.28 10.15
CA PHE A 1188 29.33 1.00 8.73
C PHE A 1188 30.51 0.33 8.03
N TYR A 1189 30.20 -0.31 6.91
CA TYR A 1189 31.15 -0.71 5.88
C TYR A 1189 31.08 0.30 4.74
N LEU A 1190 32.24 0.72 4.26
CA LEU A 1190 32.38 1.63 3.14
C LEU A 1190 33.16 0.96 2.01
N TYR A 1191 32.58 0.97 0.83
CA TYR A 1191 33.28 0.70 -0.42
C TYR A 1191 33.41 2.01 -1.17
N ARG A 1192 34.58 2.30 -1.74
CA ARG A 1192 34.79 3.45 -2.63
C ARG A 1192 35.69 3.07 -3.80
N THR A 1193 35.47 3.69 -4.94
CA THR A 1193 36.25 3.47 -6.16
C THR A 1193 36.18 4.67 -7.09
N ARG A 1194 37.17 4.79 -7.97
CA ARG A 1194 37.12 5.73 -9.09
C ARG A 1194 36.16 5.23 -10.16
N MET A 1195 35.54 6.16 -10.87
CA MET A 1195 34.62 5.89 -11.98
C MET A 1195 35.00 6.69 -13.21
N VAL A 1196 34.56 6.22 -14.37
CA VAL A 1196 34.73 6.90 -15.66
C VAL A 1196 33.41 7.58 -16.03
N ALA A 1197 33.49 8.77 -16.62
CA ALA A 1197 32.31 9.49 -17.05
C ALA A 1197 31.63 8.78 -18.24
N GLY A 1198 30.30 8.78 -18.26
CA GLY A 1198 29.53 8.41 -19.46
C GLY A 1198 29.46 6.92 -19.79
N THR A 1199 29.98 6.02 -18.95
CA THR A 1199 29.87 4.56 -19.11
C THR A 1199 29.29 3.89 -17.86
N TRP A 1200 28.58 2.78 -18.06
CA TRP A 1200 28.15 1.88 -16.98
C TRP A 1200 29.26 0.89 -16.58
N GLU A 1201 30.23 0.64 -17.47
CA GLU A 1201 31.27 -0.36 -17.27
C GLU A 1201 32.55 0.22 -16.65
N PRO A 1202 33.25 -0.56 -15.79
CA PRO A 1202 32.84 -1.86 -15.27
C PRO A 1202 31.75 -1.74 -14.20
N GLU A 1203 30.95 -2.81 -14.02
CA GLU A 1203 30.06 -2.91 -12.87
C GLU A 1203 30.85 -2.90 -11.55
N MET A 1204 30.31 -2.24 -10.52
CA MET A 1204 30.93 -2.19 -9.21
C MET A 1204 30.60 -3.46 -8.43
N VAL A 1205 31.62 -4.30 -8.18
CA VAL A 1205 31.47 -5.56 -7.44
C VAL A 1205 32.17 -5.44 -6.09
N ILE A 1206 31.38 -5.49 -5.02
CA ILE A 1206 31.83 -5.42 -3.63
C ILE A 1206 31.88 -6.83 -3.07
N ASP A 1207 33.08 -7.33 -2.76
CA ASP A 1207 33.27 -8.63 -2.11
C ASP A 1207 32.99 -8.53 -0.60
N LEU A 1208 31.87 -9.11 -0.17
CA LEU A 1208 31.45 -9.10 1.23
C LEU A 1208 32.38 -9.93 2.11
N GLN A 1209 33.11 -10.91 1.56
CA GLN A 1209 34.11 -11.67 2.34
C GLN A 1209 35.27 -10.79 2.76
N ARG A 1210 35.62 -9.78 1.95
CA ARG A 1210 36.65 -8.81 2.29
C ARG A 1210 36.21 -7.92 3.46
N TRP A 1211 34.96 -7.50 3.50
CA TRP A 1211 34.41 -6.76 4.65
C TRP A 1211 34.44 -7.59 5.93
N ILE A 1212 34.09 -8.88 5.87
CA ILE A 1212 34.17 -9.79 7.02
C ILE A 1212 35.62 -9.93 7.50
N ALA A 1213 36.57 -10.13 6.57
CA ALA A 1213 37.98 -10.23 6.89
C ALA A 1213 38.54 -8.95 7.52
N LEU A 1214 38.18 -7.77 6.97
CA LEU A 1214 38.58 -6.47 7.50
C LEU A 1214 38.03 -6.24 8.91
N ARG A 1215 36.75 -6.57 9.15
CA ARG A 1215 36.18 -6.52 10.50
C ARG A 1215 36.95 -7.39 11.48
N GLY A 1216 37.26 -8.64 11.10
CA GLY A 1216 38.04 -9.54 11.95
C GLY A 1216 39.44 -9.00 12.27
N GLN A 1217 40.10 -8.34 11.32
CA GLN A 1217 41.38 -7.66 11.55
C GLN A 1217 41.24 -6.49 12.52
N ILE A 1218 40.24 -5.63 12.34
CA ILE A 1218 39.98 -4.49 13.23
C ILE A 1218 39.69 -4.97 14.65
N GLU A 1219 38.85 -5.99 14.80
CA GLU A 1219 38.50 -6.59 16.08
C GLU A 1219 39.72 -7.19 16.77
N ALA A 1220 40.56 -7.94 16.05
CA ALA A 1220 41.79 -8.51 16.60
C ALA A 1220 42.77 -7.43 17.09
N ARG A 1221 42.90 -6.32 16.35
CA ARG A 1221 43.76 -5.18 16.76
C ARG A 1221 43.22 -4.47 17.99
N TRP A 1222 41.90 -4.22 18.02
CA TRP A 1222 41.24 -3.61 19.15
C TRP A 1222 41.39 -4.46 20.43
N LEU A 1223 41.14 -5.77 20.33
CA LEU A 1223 41.35 -6.72 21.44
C LEU A 1223 42.83 -6.82 21.86
N GLY A 1224 43.76 -6.62 20.92
CA GLY A 1224 45.20 -6.57 21.17
C GLY A 1224 45.71 -5.26 21.81
N GLY A 1225 44.84 -4.27 22.03
CA GLY A 1225 45.21 -2.95 22.55
C GLY A 1225 45.96 -2.07 21.54
N GLU A 1226 46.02 -2.47 20.28
CA GLU A 1226 46.52 -1.61 19.20
C GLU A 1226 45.45 -0.60 18.82
N PRO A 1227 45.82 0.65 18.49
CA PRO A 1227 44.86 1.57 17.91
C PRO A 1227 44.28 0.97 16.63
N PRO A 1228 42.98 1.17 16.35
CA PRO A 1228 42.37 0.76 15.08
C PRO A 1228 42.99 1.60 13.95
N GLY A 1229 44.14 1.17 13.43
CA GLY A 1229 44.86 1.84 12.37
C GLY A 1229 44.36 1.42 10.99
N GLY A 1230 43.52 2.27 10.39
CA GLY A 1230 43.35 2.46 8.95
C GLY A 1230 42.92 1.26 8.10
N ALA A 1231 41.63 1.21 7.77
CA ALA A 1231 41.12 0.78 6.47
C ALA A 1231 40.18 1.87 5.94
#